data_AF-A0A1V9Y8Y6-F1
#
_entry.id   AF-A0A1V9Y8Y6-F1
#
_cell.length_a   1.000
_cell.length_b   1.000
_cell.length_c   1.000
_cell.angle_alpha   90.00
_cell.angle_beta   90.00
_cell.angle_gamma   90.00
#
_symmetry.space_group_name_H-M   'P 1'
#
loop_
_entity.id
_entity.type
_entity.pdbx_description
1 polymer ?
#
loop_
_entity_poly.entity_id
_entity_poly.type
_entity_poly.pdbx_seq_one_letter_code
_entity_poly.pdbx_strand_id
1 'polypeptide(L)'
;MKCRNTEAHGYITSYLLNSPFAPNRSDIASINVDCVVNEPDGLSMHADVICDGIDFSKMRSEDLQLQRLFVDEARLQIKKQQTTDDDLCKKLGEEINDIKWDKKSLATHMEDVALIAYFIEILQFSSSAERELAIQDLKHQLALSCEYISEVARNKYREARDAFNRLKNQETQKAYAAALDNWDLTITGTEHLWRELSHMFVSDTARYSLYPSLAAQHLCDGFPIELMDGDAAMVNMIWIKAILNNLGVNLPKAKVFVLSIMGVQSSGKSTLLNYMFGVKLPTCVSRTTRGVNMQLLKCDGRSEYDYILLLDTEGIRSPEHLGMKDSVWRDNRMATLAILPADATIILTKGESIVTISEILPIVLSVFLDSVLAENITGQMASKFYFVFNQIDLSQKTNMETIVHTLLENLRVNAKKIEAIRAHKISSTEEPEPDQDPEVELSTKYFHNFHVDINDEKTSDVRFLGTIKGSSEPPNDIPHSNYGKRLLEFFDYIHQRATQSSDFTWKARTIDQLTKYLELVWDCINKSDFQLNFIAAHERLMYEMLMKAMTSYKQELANVYSQSFDQVLQTICEDETLRVDLNDNSKKYELKLKSQVRVAVEDLNKQAREFLDDPRFATWQQDQLIKWENYLQTLEAHSCRLVQDKVDQVFRYEAIVNKYKAELQTELTEEFSRGKFDVDGSFRHIFYRFVNMIAKMHPLLSNEVLELFDKAFFDEDITPAHEVQMIRKGRPKDKRRNVISTLMSSLGMSSNQFTVKEVEEMVRDYVQACLINVDRYTNDIVMDCCLKTRSMLSHEKVPNTLMEIAIYTLYVTLKGQLLNIQMKWDNKNSISAKFMKYEGTMKTFAINLSLGHKAADLLIITLVNWLDKNLINAIEEQIESDVADFLRCQRWVSYPEAMQALIDKDLLDDIKQRNIPRVLENVQNPVQHTKFILRRIIKDKIGQVAANAAQIVVNSVKSSINIAADSASLKESNRSENFITTLKSELQKSLKKSGTSAMVLDMPIAQNDAMNCDKQGPTIFTTNEKLNVRNSILERVDELKAKLASFDFKSDIVADVILAKMREVSFGADDGIKPRCGKPCPRCLCPCTKNFGHESNSDPNEMRHDTYHQPYGMAGGIWVRSNELCEMSCPTSVVNDIFMVFKDGNRPYKEFDQVYPAWALPTIQRPLPLREYIFARYQDQLVEKYDRKKCSKVPPEFLSHDLEVIERDILNLLS
;
A
#
# COMPACT_ATOMS: atom_id res chain seq x y z
N MET A 1 37.56 41.65 2.49
CA MET A 1 36.32 42.18 3.09
C MET A 1 36.50 42.20 4.60
N LYS A 2 36.23 43.32 5.31
CA LYS A 2 36.30 43.35 6.78
C LYS A 2 34.87 43.34 7.32
N CYS A 3 34.38 42.19 7.77
CA CYS A 3 33.17 42.16 8.60
C CYS A 3 33.61 42.62 9.99
N ARG A 4 33.41 43.90 10.31
CA ARG A 4 33.80 44.44 11.63
C ARG A 4 32.76 43.98 12.64
N ASN A 5 33.13 43.06 13.52
CA ASN A 5 32.23 42.65 14.60
C ASN A 5 32.15 43.72 15.71
N THR A 6 33.21 44.49 16.02
CA THR A 6 33.15 45.66 16.92
C THR A 6 34.37 46.60 16.76
N GLU A 7 34.31 47.82 17.32
CA GLU A 7 35.45 48.76 17.41
C GLU A 7 36.66 48.15 18.15
N ALA A 8 36.43 47.30 19.15
CA ALA A 8 37.46 46.59 19.90
C ALA A 8 38.23 45.57 19.05
N HIS A 9 37.54 44.82 18.17
CA HIS A 9 38.20 43.98 17.16
C HIS A 9 39.02 44.84 16.19
N GLY A 10 38.53 46.02 15.82
CA GLY A 10 39.28 47.01 15.06
C GLY A 10 40.59 47.39 15.74
N TYR A 11 40.57 47.65 17.05
CA TYR A 11 41.75 48.00 17.85
C TYR A 11 42.75 46.84 17.99
N ILE A 12 42.28 45.64 18.35
CA ILE A 12 43.11 44.43 18.52
C ILE A 12 43.71 43.99 17.18
N THR A 13 42.94 44.06 16.09
CA THR A 13 43.42 43.70 14.75
C THR A 13 44.34 44.77 14.19
N SER A 14 44.10 46.05 14.47
CA SER A 14 45.04 47.12 14.10
C SER A 14 46.34 47.01 14.88
N TYR A 15 46.30 46.61 16.15
CA TYR A 15 47.48 46.33 16.98
C TYR A 15 48.26 45.12 16.46
N LEU A 16 47.58 44.01 16.13
CA LEU A 16 48.19 42.81 15.57
C LEU A 16 48.76 43.02 14.16
N LEU A 17 48.18 43.92 13.36
CA LEU A 17 48.62 44.21 11.99
C LEU A 17 49.67 45.33 11.90
N ASN A 18 49.83 46.19 12.92
CA ASN A 18 50.74 47.35 12.87
C ASN A 18 52.08 47.19 13.61
N SER A 19 52.44 46.01 14.13
CA SER A 19 53.76 45.84 14.77
C SER A 19 54.81 45.31 13.78
N PRO A 20 55.86 46.09 13.42
CA PRO A 20 56.99 45.56 12.67
C PRO A 20 57.82 44.63 13.56
N PHE A 21 58.28 43.53 12.97
CA PHE A 21 59.10 42.47 13.56
C PHE A 21 60.18 42.99 14.53
N ALA A 22 60.15 42.53 15.78
CA ALA A 22 61.32 42.52 16.67
C ALA A 22 61.45 41.13 17.34
N PRO A 23 62.66 40.54 17.37
CA PRO A 23 62.90 39.20 17.90
C PRO A 23 63.20 39.32 19.40
N ASN A 24 62.15 39.25 20.23
CA ASN A 24 62.18 38.81 21.63
C ASN A 24 60.78 39.07 22.19
N ARG A 25 59.90 38.06 22.13
CA ARG A 25 58.61 38.13 22.81
C ARG A 25 58.83 37.80 24.28
N SER A 26 58.64 38.78 25.14
CA SER A 26 58.28 38.59 26.54
C SER A 26 57.07 37.65 26.61
N ASP A 27 57.01 36.83 27.65
CA ASP A 27 55.88 35.94 27.93
C ASP A 27 54.56 36.74 27.92
N ILE A 28 53.47 36.16 27.40
CA ILE A 28 52.15 36.82 27.34
C ILE A 28 51.68 37.28 28.73
N ALA A 29 52.14 36.60 29.78
CA ALA A 29 51.91 36.96 31.17
C ALA A 29 52.59 38.28 31.63
N SER A 30 53.51 38.84 30.84
CA SER A 30 54.25 40.08 31.17
C SER A 30 53.75 41.32 30.43
N ILE A 31 52.71 41.18 29.60
CA ILE A 31 52.00 42.32 29.03
C ILE A 31 51.08 42.84 30.15
N ASN A 32 51.57 43.85 30.86
CA ASN A 32 50.69 44.71 31.64
C ASN A 32 49.90 45.55 30.63
N VAL A 33 48.79 44.99 30.14
CA VAL A 33 47.72 45.84 29.61
C VAL A 33 47.35 46.71 30.79
N ASP A 34 47.35 48.03 30.63
CA ASP A 34 46.73 48.94 31.62
C ASP A 34 45.23 48.63 31.64
N CYS A 35 44.86 47.49 32.23
CA CYS A 35 43.52 47.10 32.59
C CYS A 35 43.20 47.80 33.91
N VAL A 36 43.25 49.13 33.88
CA VAL A 36 42.13 49.85 34.48
C VAL A 36 41.12 49.99 33.34
N VAL A 37 40.51 48.85 32.98
CA VAL A 37 39.19 48.92 32.37
C VAL A 37 38.36 49.46 33.53
N ASN A 38 38.01 50.75 33.48
CA ASN A 38 36.98 51.24 34.38
C ASN A 38 35.80 50.29 34.20
N GLU A 39 35.43 49.61 35.28
CA GLU A 39 34.25 48.76 35.34
C GLU A 39 33.06 49.57 34.79
N PRO A 40 32.13 48.95 34.06
CA PRO A 40 30.95 49.66 33.59
C PRO A 40 30.22 50.25 34.80
N ASP A 41 30.31 51.59 34.95
CA ASP A 41 29.64 52.34 36.02
C ASP A 41 28.12 52.11 35.89
N GLY A 42 27.54 51.32 36.79
CA GLY A 42 26.08 51.14 36.86
C GLY A 42 25.55 49.74 37.16
N LEU A 43 26.39 48.69 37.24
CA LEU A 43 25.92 47.34 37.62
C LEU A 43 25.51 47.27 39.09
N SER A 44 24.34 46.69 39.36
CA SER A 44 23.87 46.43 40.72
C SER A 44 24.69 45.37 41.47
N MET A 45 25.23 44.37 40.76
CA MET A 45 26.10 43.27 41.23
C MET A 45 26.99 42.73 40.08
N HIS A 46 28.07 42.01 40.38
CA HIS A 46 28.98 41.41 39.37
C HIS A 46 28.60 39.96 39.01
N ALA A 47 29.01 39.50 37.81
CA ALA A 47 28.65 38.18 37.28
C ALA A 47 29.15 37.00 38.16
N ASP A 48 30.33 37.14 38.76
CA ASP A 48 30.91 36.17 39.70
C ASP A 48 30.04 36.03 40.95
N VAL A 49 29.63 37.15 41.57
CA VAL A 49 28.78 37.17 42.76
C VAL A 49 27.40 36.55 42.49
N ILE A 50 26.82 36.83 41.32
CA ILE A 50 25.54 36.23 40.92
C ILE A 50 25.70 34.71 40.69
N CYS A 51 26.76 34.28 39.98
CA CYS A 51 26.98 32.86 39.68
C CYS A 51 27.31 32.04 40.94
N ASP A 52 28.06 32.58 41.90
CA ASP A 52 28.41 31.90 43.16
C ASP A 52 27.17 31.59 44.03
N GLY A 53 26.09 32.36 43.87
CA GLY A 53 24.82 32.16 44.57
C GLY A 53 23.89 31.12 43.94
N ILE A 54 24.25 30.52 42.80
CA ILE A 54 23.36 29.67 42.00
C ILE A 54 23.80 28.20 42.05
N ASP A 55 22.85 27.30 42.28
CA ASP A 55 23.08 25.85 42.12
C ASP A 55 22.87 25.43 40.66
N PHE A 56 23.95 25.43 39.88
CA PHE A 56 23.92 25.02 38.47
C PHE A 56 23.56 23.55 38.24
N SER A 57 23.54 22.69 39.28
CA SER A 57 23.03 21.32 39.15
C SER A 57 21.51 21.27 39.02
N LYS A 58 20.82 22.33 39.48
CA LYS A 58 19.36 22.48 39.47
C LYS A 58 18.86 23.58 38.55
N MET A 59 19.73 24.50 38.12
CA MET A 59 19.34 25.67 37.34
C MET A 59 18.45 25.35 36.13
N ARG A 60 18.82 24.39 35.28
CA ARG A 60 18.01 24.02 34.10
C ARG A 60 16.85 23.07 34.40
N SER A 61 16.82 22.45 35.57
CA SER A 61 15.79 21.46 35.91
C SER A 61 14.70 22.04 36.82
N GLU A 62 15.04 22.96 37.71
CA GLU A 62 14.15 23.54 38.72
C GLU A 62 13.89 25.03 38.49
N ASP A 63 14.88 25.83 38.05
CA ASP A 63 14.74 27.30 37.97
C ASP A 63 14.36 27.82 36.57
N LEU A 64 14.98 27.33 35.50
CA LEU A 64 14.70 27.69 34.11
C LEU A 64 13.76 26.68 33.43
N GLN A 65 12.47 26.77 33.76
CA GLN A 65 11.48 25.75 33.39
C GLN A 65 10.74 26.01 32.08
N LEU A 66 10.69 27.24 31.55
CA LEU A 66 9.82 27.55 30.41
C LEU A 66 10.24 26.83 29.14
N GLN A 67 11.55 26.69 28.91
CA GLN A 67 12.10 25.95 27.77
C GLN A 67 11.75 24.47 27.84
N ARG A 68 11.79 23.86 29.02
CA ARG A 68 11.42 22.44 29.19
C ARG A 68 9.94 22.22 28.91
N LEU A 69 9.09 23.10 29.41
CA LEU A 69 7.66 23.09 29.09
C LEU A 69 7.43 23.27 27.58
N PHE A 70 8.28 24.03 26.87
CA PHE A 70 8.22 24.11 25.40
C PHE A 70 8.63 22.81 24.70
N VAL A 71 9.65 22.10 25.19
CA VAL A 71 10.01 20.77 24.66
C VAL A 71 8.86 19.78 24.84
N ASP A 72 8.21 19.80 25.99
CA ASP A 72 7.03 18.96 26.25
C ASP A 72 5.84 19.37 25.37
N GLU A 73 5.58 20.67 25.25
CA GLU A 73 4.59 21.23 24.31
C GLU A 73 4.85 20.74 22.88
N ALA A 74 6.10 20.81 22.40
CA ALA A 74 6.51 20.38 21.07
C ALA A 74 6.26 18.88 20.87
N ARG A 75 6.65 18.04 21.83
CA ARG A 75 6.37 16.58 21.79
C ARG A 75 4.87 16.30 21.70
N LEU A 76 4.04 17.01 22.46
CA LEU A 76 2.59 16.85 22.38
C LEU A 76 2.02 17.38 21.06
N GLN A 77 2.52 18.50 20.54
CA GLN A 77 2.12 19.05 19.24
C GLN A 77 2.46 18.10 18.09
N ILE A 78 3.65 17.50 18.11
CA ILE A 78 4.07 16.48 17.14
C ILE A 78 3.16 15.26 17.26
N LYS A 79 2.94 14.76 18.46
CA LYS A 79 2.04 13.62 18.70
C LYS A 79 0.61 13.93 18.24
N LYS A 80 0.17 15.18 18.39
CA LYS A 80 -1.12 15.67 17.89
C LYS A 80 -1.17 15.77 16.36
N GLN A 81 -0.06 16.09 15.68
CA GLN A 81 0.02 16.11 14.21
C GLN A 81 0.09 14.70 13.61
N GLN A 82 0.67 13.75 14.35
CA GLN A 82 0.89 12.38 13.89
C GLN A 82 -0.28 11.45 14.23
N THR A 83 -1.00 11.75 15.30
CA THR A 83 -2.08 10.88 15.74
C THR A 83 -3.33 11.20 14.99
N THR A 84 -3.94 10.16 14.45
CA THR A 84 -5.25 10.29 13.84
C THR A 84 -6.38 9.99 14.85
N ASP A 85 -6.37 10.55 16.08
CA ASP A 85 -7.26 10.26 17.25
C ASP A 85 -7.70 11.59 17.92
N ASP A 86 -9.00 12.00 18.02
CA ASP A 86 -9.48 13.39 18.30
C ASP A 86 -9.43 13.52 19.75
N ASP A 87 -9.97 12.61 20.54
CA ASP A 87 -9.82 12.81 21.95
C ASP A 87 -8.46 12.37 22.47
N LEU A 88 -7.57 11.83 21.63
CA LEU A 88 -6.15 12.03 21.84
C LEU A 88 -5.70 13.43 21.41
N CYS A 89 -6.04 13.98 20.25
CA CYS A 89 -5.67 15.33 19.78
C CYS A 89 -6.26 16.48 20.63
N LYS A 90 -7.38 16.23 21.30
CA LYS A 90 -8.14 17.12 22.18
C LYS A 90 -7.62 16.96 23.58
N LYS A 91 -7.32 15.75 24.07
CA LYS A 91 -6.56 15.61 25.34
C LYS A 91 -5.15 16.14 25.22
N LEU A 92 -4.44 15.86 24.13
CA LEU A 92 -3.17 16.50 23.79
C LEU A 92 -3.36 18.01 23.63
N GLY A 93 -4.49 18.45 23.07
CA GLY A 93 -4.84 19.88 22.97
C GLY A 93 -5.08 20.54 24.33
N GLU A 94 -5.75 19.85 25.25
CA GLU A 94 -5.97 20.25 26.65
C GLU A 94 -4.64 20.26 27.39
N GLU A 95 -3.83 19.20 27.32
CA GLU A 95 -2.48 19.14 27.89
C GLU A 95 -1.56 20.24 27.32
N ILE A 96 -1.62 20.52 26.01
CA ILE A 96 -0.91 21.65 25.40
C ILE A 96 -1.40 22.98 25.97
N ASN A 97 -2.70 23.14 26.20
CA ASN A 97 -3.26 24.35 26.78
C ASN A 97 -2.89 24.50 28.27
N ASP A 98 -2.85 23.40 29.01
CA ASP A 98 -2.41 23.35 30.41
C ASP A 98 -0.93 23.77 30.49
N ILE A 99 -0.07 23.20 29.65
CA ILE A 99 1.35 23.61 29.54
C ILE A 99 1.47 25.09 29.18
N LYS A 100 0.64 25.60 28.26
CA LYS A 100 0.63 27.05 27.93
C LYS A 100 0.20 27.91 29.12
N TRP A 101 -0.74 27.45 29.92
CA TRP A 101 -1.18 28.13 31.14
C TRP A 101 -0.07 28.13 32.20
N ASP A 102 0.59 26.98 32.41
CA ASP A 102 1.72 26.85 33.32
C ASP A 102 2.88 27.76 32.92
N LYS A 103 3.23 27.79 31.62
CA LYS A 103 4.23 28.73 31.08
C LYS A 103 3.88 30.18 31.37
N LYS A 104 2.60 30.55 31.20
CA LYS A 104 2.14 31.91 31.50
C LYS A 104 2.22 32.25 32.98
N SER A 105 1.89 31.30 33.86
CA SER A 105 2.01 31.48 35.32
C SER A 105 3.48 31.65 35.73
N LEU A 106 4.35 30.73 35.29
CA LEU A 106 5.78 30.74 35.61
C LEU A 106 6.50 31.98 35.06
N ALA A 107 6.17 32.43 33.84
CA ALA A 107 6.79 33.60 33.21
C ALA A 107 6.73 34.86 34.09
N THR A 108 5.69 35.00 34.92
CA THR A 108 5.55 36.18 35.80
C THR A 108 6.57 36.23 36.94
N HIS A 109 7.16 35.09 37.30
CA HIS A 109 8.17 34.94 38.35
C HIS A 109 9.60 34.84 37.82
N MET A 110 9.77 34.69 36.50
CA MET A 110 11.11 34.57 35.89
C MET A 110 11.95 35.84 36.02
N GLU A 111 11.32 37.01 36.17
CA GLU A 111 12.02 38.27 36.45
C GLU A 111 12.67 38.30 37.85
N ASP A 112 12.18 37.46 38.78
CA ASP A 112 12.73 37.35 40.14
C ASP A 112 13.98 36.44 40.19
N VAL A 113 14.26 35.69 39.12
CA VAL A 113 15.46 34.85 39.01
C VAL A 113 16.67 35.75 38.79
N ALA A 114 17.60 35.75 39.75
CA ALA A 114 18.75 36.66 39.78
C ALA A 114 19.56 36.68 38.47
N LEU A 115 19.78 35.51 37.85
CA LEU A 115 20.52 35.41 36.59
C LEU A 115 19.77 36.03 35.39
N ILE A 116 18.44 35.89 35.33
CA ILE A 116 17.61 36.48 34.27
C ILE A 116 17.55 38.00 34.44
N ALA A 117 17.34 38.48 35.67
CA ALA A 117 17.34 39.90 35.98
C ALA A 117 18.68 40.56 35.59
N TYR A 118 19.80 39.93 35.99
CA TYR A 118 21.15 40.38 35.63
C TYR A 118 21.38 40.39 34.11
N PHE A 119 20.92 39.35 33.41
CA PHE A 119 21.03 39.28 31.96
C PHE A 119 20.23 40.39 31.26
N ILE A 120 19.02 40.70 31.73
CA ILE A 120 18.22 41.82 31.22
C ILE A 120 18.91 43.16 31.46
N GLU A 121 19.52 43.37 32.64
CA GLU A 121 20.28 44.59 32.97
C GLU A 121 21.44 44.80 31.99
N ILE A 122 22.22 43.75 31.72
CA ILE A 122 23.31 43.78 30.72
C ILE A 122 22.78 44.18 29.34
N LEU A 123 21.65 43.59 28.90
CA LEU A 123 21.09 43.85 27.57
C LEU A 123 20.61 45.31 27.40
N GLN A 124 20.30 46.01 28.49
CA GLN A 124 19.81 47.39 28.48
C GLN A 124 20.92 48.45 28.48
N PHE A 125 22.20 48.07 28.57
CA PHE A 125 23.29 49.04 28.47
C PHE A 125 23.24 49.83 27.18
N SER A 126 23.59 51.11 27.25
CA SER A 126 23.47 52.03 26.12
C SER A 126 24.56 51.78 25.07
N SER A 127 25.78 51.44 25.50
CA SER A 127 26.92 51.20 24.62
C SER A 127 27.01 49.75 24.14
N SER A 128 27.27 49.56 22.84
CA SER A 128 27.55 48.24 22.25
C SER A 128 28.81 47.60 22.84
N ALA A 129 29.83 48.40 23.20
CA ALA A 129 31.06 47.89 23.81
C ALA A 129 30.85 47.40 25.25
N GLU A 130 30.04 48.11 26.04
CA GLU A 130 29.69 47.70 27.42
C GLU A 130 28.88 46.40 27.40
N ARG A 131 27.89 46.29 26.50
CA ARG A 131 27.14 45.05 26.29
C ARG A 131 28.07 43.91 25.88
N GLU A 132 28.99 44.15 24.95
CA GLU A 132 29.94 43.13 24.50
C GLU A 132 30.78 42.58 25.65
N LEU A 133 31.38 43.46 26.45
CA LEU A 133 32.23 43.09 27.59
C LEU A 133 31.43 42.31 28.64
N ALA A 134 30.27 42.81 29.05
CA ALA A 134 29.45 42.18 30.08
C ALA A 134 28.89 40.82 29.63
N ILE A 135 28.50 40.67 28.37
CA ILE A 135 28.08 39.37 27.80
C ILE A 135 29.25 38.39 27.75
N GLN A 136 30.46 38.85 27.44
CA GLN A 136 31.65 37.99 27.41
C GLN A 136 32.05 37.54 28.82
N ASP A 137 32.01 38.44 29.80
CA ASP A 137 32.26 38.11 31.20
C ASP A 137 31.22 37.11 31.73
N LEU A 138 29.92 37.36 31.51
CA LEU A 138 28.86 36.42 31.89
C LEU A 138 29.07 35.03 31.26
N LYS A 139 29.41 34.95 29.97
CA LYS A 139 29.73 33.68 29.30
C LYS A 139 30.92 32.97 29.92
N HIS A 140 31.92 33.71 30.37
CA HIS A 140 33.09 33.16 31.04
C HIS A 140 32.75 32.63 32.44
N GLN A 141 31.98 33.38 33.23
CA GLN A 141 31.57 32.93 34.58
C GLN A 141 30.66 31.70 34.52
N LEU A 142 29.63 31.71 33.66
CA LEU A 142 28.78 30.53 33.44
C LEU A 142 29.58 29.29 33.05
N ALA A 143 30.63 29.49 32.23
CA ALA A 143 31.51 28.42 31.81
C ALA A 143 32.30 27.81 32.97
N LEU A 144 32.84 28.64 33.86
CA LEU A 144 33.59 28.22 35.04
C LEU A 144 32.67 27.51 36.06
N SER A 145 31.52 28.11 36.37
CA SER A 145 30.59 27.57 37.37
C SER A 145 30.01 26.21 36.99
N CYS A 146 29.87 25.91 35.69
CA CYS A 146 29.39 24.62 35.20
C CYS A 146 30.50 23.57 35.01
N GLU A 147 31.79 23.93 35.06
CA GLU A 147 32.91 23.09 34.59
C GLU A 147 32.97 21.74 35.33
N TYR A 148 33.05 21.78 36.66
CA TYR A 148 33.18 20.59 37.49
C TYR A 148 31.97 19.64 37.36
N ILE A 149 30.76 20.20 37.44
CA ILE A 149 29.52 19.41 37.39
C ILE A 149 29.34 18.77 36.01
N SER A 150 29.65 19.52 34.95
CA SER A 150 29.62 19.02 33.58
C SER A 150 30.65 17.92 33.35
N GLU A 151 31.86 18.02 33.91
CA GLU A 151 32.88 16.99 33.79
C GLU A 151 32.43 15.66 34.41
N VAL A 152 31.86 15.71 35.61
CA VAL A 152 31.33 14.52 36.31
C VAL A 152 30.22 13.86 35.49
N ALA A 153 29.28 14.65 34.97
CA ALA A 153 28.18 14.12 34.15
C ALA A 153 28.68 13.58 32.81
N ARG A 154 29.67 14.22 32.18
CA ARG A 154 30.31 13.77 30.95
C ARG A 154 31.00 12.42 31.09
N ASN A 155 31.67 12.18 32.22
CA ASN A 155 32.32 10.90 32.49
C ASN A 155 31.30 9.77 32.60
N LYS A 156 30.18 10.00 33.31
CA LYS A 156 29.06 9.04 33.36
C LYS A 156 28.45 8.77 31.99
N TYR A 157 28.28 9.81 31.18
CA TYR A 157 27.82 9.67 29.79
C TYR A 157 28.79 8.81 28.96
N ARG A 158 30.11 9.04 29.07
CA ARG A 158 31.13 8.24 28.37
C ARG A 158 31.07 6.76 28.76
N GLU A 159 30.92 6.47 30.04
CA GLU A 159 30.75 5.10 30.54
C GLU A 159 29.48 4.43 29.97
N ALA A 160 28.35 5.13 29.98
CA ALA A 160 27.09 4.63 29.44
C ALA A 160 27.15 4.40 27.92
N ARG A 161 27.81 5.30 27.19
CA ARG A 161 28.04 5.19 25.74
C ARG A 161 28.89 3.97 25.39
N ASP A 162 29.97 3.76 26.13
CA ASP A 162 30.86 2.63 25.91
C ASP A 162 30.15 1.30 26.24
N ALA A 163 29.28 1.28 27.25
CA ALA A 163 28.41 0.14 27.55
C ALA A 163 27.40 -0.14 26.42
N PHE A 164 26.73 0.88 25.89
CA PHE A 164 25.80 0.76 24.76
C PHE A 164 26.48 0.26 23.49
N ASN A 165 27.68 0.76 23.18
CA ASN A 165 28.46 0.32 22.03
C ASN A 165 28.91 -1.15 22.14
N ARG A 166 29.18 -1.63 23.36
CA ARG A 166 29.53 -3.04 23.61
C ARG A 166 28.32 -3.98 23.53
N LEU A 167 27.15 -3.54 24.00
CA LEU A 167 25.95 -4.38 24.08
C LEU A 167 24.69 -3.56 23.79
N LYS A 168 24.18 -3.64 22.56
CA LYS A 168 23.01 -2.87 22.10
C LYS A 168 21.71 -3.55 22.54
N ASN A 169 21.16 -3.14 23.68
CA ASN A 169 19.85 -3.57 24.17
C ASN A 169 19.05 -2.38 24.74
N GLN A 170 17.79 -2.61 25.14
CA GLN A 170 16.93 -1.53 25.65
C GLN A 170 17.42 -0.92 26.97
N GLU A 171 18.08 -1.68 27.83
CA GLU A 171 18.59 -1.18 29.12
C GLU A 171 19.79 -0.25 28.92
N THR A 172 20.76 -0.68 28.11
CA THR A 172 21.93 0.14 27.77
C THR A 172 21.54 1.38 26.97
N GLN A 173 20.53 1.28 26.10
CA GLN A 173 19.98 2.44 25.37
C GLN A 173 19.31 3.45 26.32
N LYS A 174 18.51 2.98 27.30
CA LYS A 174 17.89 3.86 28.31
C LYS A 174 18.92 4.51 29.22
N ALA A 175 19.91 3.75 29.68
CA ALA A 175 20.99 4.29 30.52
C ALA A 175 21.83 5.33 29.77
N TYR A 176 22.12 5.10 28.48
CA TYR A 176 22.78 6.05 27.59
C TYR A 176 21.97 7.35 27.44
N ALA A 177 20.68 7.25 27.12
CA ALA A 177 19.81 8.41 26.96
C ALA A 177 19.68 9.22 28.27
N ALA A 178 19.52 8.55 29.42
CA ALA A 178 19.42 9.21 30.73
C ALA A 178 20.73 9.92 31.13
N ALA A 179 21.89 9.30 30.86
CA ALA A 179 23.18 9.91 31.17
C ALA A 179 23.48 11.12 30.27
N LEU A 180 23.03 11.10 29.01
CA LEU A 180 23.10 12.23 28.10
C LEU A 180 22.20 13.39 28.56
N ASP A 181 20.93 13.12 28.86
CA ASP A 181 19.97 14.15 29.33
C ASP A 181 20.46 14.83 30.63
N ASN A 182 21.02 14.04 31.55
CA ASN A 182 21.64 14.57 32.76
C ASN A 182 22.88 15.44 32.45
N TRP A 183 23.71 15.06 31.48
CA TRP A 183 24.87 15.88 31.10
C TRP A 183 24.44 17.21 30.46
N ASP A 184 23.42 17.19 29.62
CA ASP A 184 22.88 18.37 28.97
C ASP A 184 22.34 19.40 29.97
N LEU A 185 21.62 18.94 31.00
CA LEU A 185 21.04 19.81 32.03
C LEU A 185 22.09 20.46 32.95
N THR A 186 23.31 19.92 33.01
CA THR A 186 24.40 20.49 33.84
C THR A 186 25.13 21.66 33.18
N ILE A 187 24.81 21.99 31.93
CA ILE A 187 25.46 23.05 31.17
C ILE A 187 24.47 24.19 30.97
N THR A 188 24.79 25.35 31.53
CA THR A 188 24.02 26.60 31.33
C THR A 188 24.86 27.60 30.54
N GLY A 189 24.25 28.13 29.48
CA GLY A 189 24.82 29.16 28.60
C GLY A 189 23.79 30.25 28.28
N THR A 190 24.24 31.35 27.67
CA THR A 190 23.39 32.52 27.36
C THR A 190 22.21 32.20 26.43
N GLU A 191 22.35 31.18 25.60
CA GLU A 191 21.27 30.66 24.74
C GLU A 191 20.06 30.21 25.56
N HIS A 192 20.28 29.60 26.73
CA HIS A 192 19.20 29.16 27.61
C HIS A 192 18.46 30.36 28.21
N LEU A 193 19.18 31.43 28.56
CA LEU A 193 18.57 32.68 29.05
C LEU A 193 17.69 33.31 27.96
N TRP A 194 18.16 33.34 26.71
CA TRP A 194 17.37 33.79 25.58
C TRP A 194 16.12 32.93 25.31
N ARG A 195 16.19 31.60 25.49
CA ARG A 195 15.02 30.72 25.37
C ARG A 195 13.95 31.05 26.43
N GLU A 196 14.35 31.33 27.66
CA GLU A 196 13.43 31.77 28.71
C GLU A 196 12.79 33.13 28.39
N LEU A 197 13.57 34.13 27.99
CA LEU A 197 13.04 35.44 27.56
C LEU A 197 12.08 35.33 26.36
N SER A 198 12.38 34.44 25.40
CA SER A 198 11.51 34.12 24.26
C SER A 198 10.15 33.60 24.72
N HIS A 199 10.13 32.70 25.71
CA HIS A 199 8.89 32.16 26.25
C HIS A 199 8.15 33.11 27.19
N MET A 200 8.84 33.99 27.92
CA MET A 200 8.22 35.10 28.65
C MET A 200 7.47 36.01 27.67
N PHE A 201 8.13 36.45 26.59
CA PHE A 201 7.50 37.27 25.55
C PHE A 201 6.27 36.61 24.92
N VAL A 202 6.35 35.33 24.57
CA VAL A 202 5.19 34.64 23.97
C VAL A 202 4.05 34.45 24.97
N SER A 203 4.34 34.37 26.26
CA SER A 203 3.32 34.25 27.30
C SER A 203 2.52 35.54 27.50
N ASP A 204 3.17 36.70 27.36
CA ASP A 204 2.53 38.03 27.39
C ASP A 204 3.31 39.04 26.52
N THR A 205 2.88 39.17 25.26
CA THR A 205 3.56 40.01 24.27
C THR A 205 3.47 41.51 24.58
N ALA A 206 2.50 41.93 25.39
CA ALA A 206 2.31 43.32 25.79
C ALA A 206 3.20 43.67 26.98
N ARG A 207 3.26 42.81 28.01
CA ARG A 207 4.12 43.03 29.19
C ARG A 207 5.60 43.03 28.84
N TYR A 208 6.03 42.12 27.97
CA TYR A 208 7.43 41.87 27.67
C TYR A 208 7.85 42.40 26.28
N SER A 209 7.17 43.42 25.77
CA SER A 209 7.39 43.97 24.42
C SER A 209 8.80 44.52 24.19
N LEU A 210 9.57 44.78 25.26
CA LEU A 210 10.95 45.22 25.21
C LEU A 210 11.91 44.13 24.71
N TYR A 211 11.68 42.86 25.05
CA TYR A 211 12.66 41.80 24.82
C TYR A 211 12.99 41.54 23.34
N PRO A 212 12.02 41.54 22.40
CA PRO A 212 12.34 41.43 20.98
C PRO A 212 13.21 42.59 20.46
N SER A 213 13.08 43.79 21.03
CA SER A 213 13.92 44.95 20.69
C SER A 213 15.37 44.74 21.18
N LEU A 214 15.54 44.25 22.42
CA LEU A 214 16.86 43.88 22.95
C LEU A 214 17.52 42.77 22.13
N ALA A 215 16.75 41.76 21.72
CA ALA A 215 17.22 40.69 20.84
C ALA A 215 17.62 41.20 19.45
N ALA A 216 16.85 42.11 18.86
CA ALA A 216 17.23 42.76 17.61
C ALA A 216 18.54 43.56 17.76
N GLN A 217 18.72 44.27 18.87
CA GLN A 217 19.96 44.97 19.17
C GLN A 217 21.13 44.00 19.37
N HIS A 218 20.91 42.86 20.03
CA HIS A 218 21.91 41.80 20.21
C HIS A 218 22.40 41.24 18.86
N LEU A 219 21.50 41.07 17.89
CA LEU A 219 21.86 40.73 16.50
C LEU A 219 22.66 41.86 15.83
N CYS A 220 22.27 43.12 16.01
CA CYS A 220 23.01 44.27 15.49
C CYS A 220 24.43 44.37 16.06
N ASP A 221 24.62 43.95 17.31
CA ASP A 221 25.93 43.85 17.98
C ASP A 221 26.76 42.63 17.50
N GLY A 222 26.22 41.84 16.57
CA GLY A 222 26.91 40.71 15.97
C GLY A 222 26.86 39.44 16.81
N PHE A 223 25.99 39.34 17.83
CA PHE A 223 25.81 38.11 18.60
C PHE A 223 24.76 37.18 17.96
N PRO A 224 24.90 35.85 18.13
CA PRO A 224 23.93 34.89 17.59
C PRO A 224 22.66 34.82 18.44
N ILE A 225 21.52 34.59 17.78
CA ILE A 225 20.23 34.24 18.39
C ILE A 225 19.74 32.93 17.77
N GLU A 226 19.14 32.06 18.59
CA GLU A 226 18.57 30.81 18.11
C GLU A 226 17.29 31.06 17.31
N LEU A 227 17.29 30.63 16.04
CA LEU A 227 16.14 30.62 15.13
C LEU A 227 15.23 29.42 15.41
N MET A 228 15.81 28.23 15.61
CA MET A 228 15.10 26.99 15.90
C MET A 228 15.67 26.36 17.15
N ASP A 229 14.83 26.08 18.15
CA ASP A 229 15.24 25.38 19.36
C ASP A 229 15.62 23.94 18.99
N GLY A 230 16.89 23.59 19.20
CA GLY A 230 17.40 22.26 18.89
C GLY A 230 16.80 21.13 19.73
N ASP A 231 16.45 21.39 20.99
CA ASP A 231 15.92 20.39 21.91
C ASP A 231 14.44 20.10 21.61
N ALA A 232 13.69 21.13 21.18
CA ALA A 232 12.30 20.99 20.76
C ALA A 232 12.12 20.66 19.27
N ALA A 233 13.16 20.90 18.45
CA ALA A 233 13.09 20.90 16.99
C ALA A 233 11.93 21.75 16.44
N MET A 234 11.70 22.90 17.09
CA MET A 234 10.60 23.83 16.78
C MET A 234 11.08 25.28 16.71
N VAL A 235 10.44 26.07 15.85
CA VAL A 235 10.65 27.52 15.74
C VAL A 235 9.52 28.25 16.46
N ASN A 236 9.89 29.13 17.38
CA ASN A 236 8.95 30.07 17.97
C ASN A 236 8.70 31.25 17.01
N MET A 237 7.81 31.07 16.04
CA MET A 237 7.58 32.08 15.01
C MET A 237 7.05 33.42 15.55
N ILE A 238 6.35 33.43 16.69
CA ILE A 238 5.89 34.68 17.32
C ILE A 238 7.11 35.51 17.77
N TRP A 239 8.08 34.86 18.44
CA TRP A 239 9.33 35.47 18.87
C TRP A 239 10.20 35.93 17.68
N ILE A 240 10.42 35.06 16.70
CA ILE A 240 11.28 35.36 15.55
C ILE A 240 10.73 36.51 14.71
N LYS A 241 9.41 36.54 14.46
CA LYS A 241 8.76 37.66 13.76
C LYS A 241 8.96 38.97 14.52
N ALA A 242 8.79 38.96 15.84
CA ALA A 242 8.97 40.15 16.65
C ALA A 242 10.40 40.68 16.58
N ILE A 243 11.41 39.79 16.63
CA ILE A 243 12.83 40.17 16.46
C ILE A 243 13.07 40.78 15.08
N LEU A 244 12.66 40.09 14.01
CA LEU A 244 12.91 40.55 12.64
C LEU A 244 12.16 41.86 12.32
N ASN A 245 10.96 42.05 12.87
CA ASN A 245 10.24 43.32 12.74
C ASN A 245 10.99 44.48 13.43
N ASN A 246 11.47 44.27 14.65
CA ASN A 246 12.31 45.28 15.34
C ASN A 246 13.61 45.53 14.59
N LEU A 247 14.23 44.49 14.04
CA LEU A 247 15.43 44.61 13.22
C LEU A 247 15.15 45.42 11.94
N GLY A 248 14.00 45.21 11.31
CA GLY A 248 13.55 45.98 10.13
C GLY A 248 13.29 47.46 10.43
N VAL A 249 12.87 47.78 11.66
CA VAL A 249 12.76 49.17 12.16
C VAL A 249 14.14 49.78 12.38
N ASN A 250 15.07 49.04 12.99
CA ASN A 250 16.43 49.51 13.25
C ASN A 250 17.26 49.69 11.96
N LEU A 251 17.02 48.84 10.95
CA LEU A 251 17.75 48.78 9.69
C LEU A 251 16.81 48.90 8.47
N PRO A 252 16.15 50.06 8.29
CA PRO A 252 15.17 50.23 7.23
C PRO A 252 15.84 50.15 5.85
N LYS A 253 15.26 49.34 4.96
CA LYS A 253 15.75 49.08 3.59
C LYS A 253 17.09 48.34 3.49
N ALA A 254 17.62 47.82 4.60
CA ALA A 254 18.83 47.01 4.58
C ALA A 254 18.64 45.76 3.71
N LYS A 255 19.59 45.53 2.81
CA LYS A 255 19.65 44.36 1.94
C LYS A 255 20.43 43.24 2.65
N VAL A 256 19.83 42.07 2.76
CA VAL A 256 20.38 40.92 3.48
C VAL A 256 20.71 39.79 2.51
N PHE A 257 21.90 39.22 2.66
CA PHE A 257 22.32 37.95 2.03
C PHE A 257 22.33 36.84 3.08
N VAL A 258 21.58 35.76 2.83
CA VAL A 258 21.44 34.65 3.78
C VAL A 258 22.40 33.53 3.40
N LEU A 259 23.39 33.26 4.26
CA LEU A 259 24.36 32.18 4.08
C LEU A 259 24.13 31.12 5.15
N SER A 260 23.86 29.90 4.72
CA SER A 260 23.61 28.75 5.60
C SER A 260 24.77 27.77 5.57
N ILE A 261 25.06 27.12 6.70
CA ILE A 261 25.99 26.00 6.79
C ILE A 261 25.33 24.81 7.49
N MET A 262 25.43 23.64 6.87
CA MET A 262 24.94 22.38 7.43
C MET A 262 25.96 21.27 7.23
N GLY A 263 25.85 20.19 7.99
CA GLY A 263 26.77 19.06 7.87
C GLY A 263 26.81 18.20 9.13
N VAL A 264 27.44 17.02 9.02
CA VAL A 264 27.52 16.03 10.12
C VAL A 264 28.13 16.67 11.38
N GLN A 265 27.74 16.21 12.57
CA GLN A 265 28.33 16.70 13.83
C GLN A 265 29.86 16.58 13.83
N SER A 266 30.53 17.56 14.43
CA SER A 266 32.00 17.61 14.52
C SER A 266 32.74 17.62 13.16
N SER A 267 32.09 18.10 12.09
CA SER A 267 32.73 18.33 10.77
C SER A 267 33.53 19.64 10.68
N GLY A 268 33.46 20.50 11.71
CA GLY A 268 34.18 21.77 11.77
C GLY A 268 33.41 22.99 11.26
N LYS A 269 32.06 22.98 11.30
CA LYS A 269 31.19 24.08 10.81
C LYS A 269 31.48 25.42 11.46
N SER A 270 31.36 25.51 12.79
CA SER A 270 31.58 26.75 13.54
C SER A 270 33.06 27.18 13.47
N THR A 271 34.00 26.23 13.39
CA THR A 271 35.41 26.50 13.11
C THR A 271 35.59 27.18 11.75
N LEU A 272 34.94 26.68 10.69
CA LEU A 272 34.99 27.25 9.35
C LEU A 272 34.41 28.66 9.34
N LEU A 273 33.27 28.90 9.99
CA LEU A 273 32.67 30.23 10.10
C LEU A 273 33.55 31.21 10.89
N ASN A 274 34.13 30.78 12.01
CA ASN A 274 35.06 31.59 12.81
C ASN A 274 36.25 32.08 11.96
N TYR A 275 36.84 31.20 11.15
CA TYR A 275 37.94 31.59 10.26
C TYR A 275 37.49 32.43 9.06
N MET A 276 36.29 32.19 8.53
CA MET A 276 35.78 32.91 7.36
C MET A 276 35.36 34.35 7.69
N PHE A 277 34.77 34.57 8.87
CA PHE A 277 34.15 35.84 9.24
C PHE A 277 34.76 36.53 10.47
N GLY A 278 35.69 35.88 11.19
CA GLY A 278 36.21 36.40 12.46
C GLY A 278 35.15 36.42 13.57
N VAL A 279 34.13 35.56 13.45
CA VAL A 279 33.10 35.39 14.48
C VAL A 279 33.64 34.55 15.65
N LYS A 280 33.04 34.70 16.83
CA LYS A 280 33.40 33.97 18.06
C LYS A 280 32.35 32.89 18.38
N LEU A 281 32.04 32.02 17.42
CA LEU A 281 31.12 30.91 17.65
C LEU A 281 31.78 29.84 18.56
N PRO A 282 31.05 29.21 19.49
CA PRO A 282 31.58 28.15 20.34
C PRO A 282 32.07 26.94 19.51
N THR A 283 33.25 26.40 19.83
CA THR A 283 33.86 25.26 19.10
C THR A 283 34.00 23.98 19.94
N CYS A 284 33.56 23.98 21.20
CA CYS A 284 33.69 22.82 22.11
C CYS A 284 32.58 21.77 21.89
N VAL A 285 32.93 20.49 22.02
CA VAL A 285 32.00 19.32 21.88
C VAL A 285 30.82 19.38 22.86
N SER A 286 31.00 19.97 24.05
CA SER A 286 29.96 20.16 25.06
C SER A 286 29.10 21.42 24.86
N ARG A 287 29.44 22.26 23.87
CA ARG A 287 28.79 23.54 23.55
C ARG A 287 28.54 23.70 22.05
N THR A 288 28.43 22.60 21.32
CA THR A 288 28.10 22.66 19.89
C THR A 288 26.73 23.29 19.72
N THR A 289 26.58 24.12 18.69
CA THR A 289 25.30 24.74 18.32
C THR A 289 24.18 23.71 18.32
N ARG A 290 23.16 23.94 19.15
CA ARG A 290 21.90 23.19 19.12
C ARG A 290 20.91 23.93 18.23
N GLY A 291 20.16 23.19 17.43
CA GLY A 291 19.15 23.77 16.53
C GLY A 291 19.74 24.59 15.37
N VAL A 292 19.15 25.74 15.09
CA VAL A 292 19.63 26.65 14.02
C VAL A 292 19.82 28.03 14.62
N ASN A 293 21.04 28.59 14.56
CA ASN A 293 21.35 29.92 15.06
C ASN A 293 21.49 30.92 13.92
N MET A 294 20.96 32.13 14.11
CA MET A 294 21.09 33.25 13.20
C MET A 294 22.01 34.33 13.78
N GLN A 295 22.94 34.84 12.97
CA GLN A 295 23.86 35.91 13.37
C GLN A 295 23.95 36.95 12.24
N LEU A 296 23.82 38.24 12.57
CA LEU A 296 23.85 39.32 11.58
C LEU A 296 25.24 39.96 11.52
N LEU A 297 25.84 40.01 10.33
CA LEU A 297 27.16 40.59 10.11
C LEU A 297 27.09 41.76 9.13
N LYS A 298 27.60 42.92 9.55
CA LYS A 298 27.69 44.11 8.69
C LYS A 298 28.78 43.94 7.64
N CYS A 299 28.46 44.28 6.39
CA CYS A 299 29.36 44.16 5.25
C CYS A 299 29.85 45.54 4.80
N ASP A 300 31.16 45.77 4.87
CA ASP A 300 31.79 46.98 4.32
C ASP A 300 32.14 46.78 2.83
N GLY A 301 31.71 47.70 1.96
CA GLY A 301 32.22 47.85 0.59
C GLY A 301 31.58 46.97 -0.49
N ARG A 302 30.33 46.51 -0.31
CA ARG A 302 29.53 45.82 -1.34
C ARG A 302 28.28 46.64 -1.70
N SER A 303 27.82 46.53 -2.94
CA SER A 303 26.63 47.28 -3.46
C SER A 303 25.37 46.42 -3.51
N GLU A 304 25.57 45.11 -3.52
CA GLU A 304 24.58 44.05 -3.69
C GLU A 304 23.78 43.83 -2.41
N TYR A 305 24.45 43.85 -1.24
CA TYR A 305 23.84 43.73 0.08
C TYR A 305 24.66 44.45 1.16
N ASP A 306 23.97 44.81 2.25
CA ASP A 306 24.51 45.56 3.38
C ASP A 306 24.88 44.63 4.55
N TYR A 307 24.19 43.50 4.69
CA TYR A 307 24.39 42.54 5.77
C TYR A 307 24.39 41.10 5.29
N ILE A 308 25.13 40.23 5.99
CA ILE A 308 25.02 38.78 5.87
C ILE A 308 24.28 38.26 7.10
N LEU A 309 23.22 37.48 6.88
CA LEU A 309 22.60 36.67 7.92
C LEU A 309 23.18 35.26 7.83
N LEU A 310 24.03 34.90 8.79
CA LEU A 310 24.60 33.56 8.90
C LEU A 310 23.60 32.64 9.61
N LEU A 311 23.28 31.50 9.00
CA LEU A 311 22.54 30.41 9.61
C LEU A 311 23.51 29.26 9.92
N ASP A 312 23.84 29.06 11.19
CA ASP A 312 24.67 27.92 11.66
C ASP A 312 23.77 26.84 12.25
N THR A 313 23.80 25.64 11.67
CA THR A 313 22.99 24.51 12.13
C THR A 313 23.76 23.59 13.07
N GLU A 314 23.02 22.87 13.91
CA GLU A 314 23.51 21.69 14.60
C GLU A 314 24.04 20.64 13.61
N GLY A 315 24.94 19.78 14.11
CA GLY A 315 25.32 18.57 13.41
C GLY A 315 24.14 17.62 13.21
N ILE A 316 23.83 17.30 11.96
CA ILE A 316 22.93 16.18 11.63
C ILE A 316 23.60 14.84 12.02
N ARG A 317 22.78 13.83 12.32
CA ARG A 317 23.21 12.48 12.72
C ARG A 317 24.13 12.43 13.93
N SER A 318 23.85 13.27 14.90
CA SER A 318 24.48 13.24 16.20
C SER A 318 24.39 11.82 16.81
N PRO A 319 25.50 11.15 17.19
CA PRO A 319 25.50 9.80 17.75
C PRO A 319 24.60 9.62 18.98
N GLU A 320 24.29 10.73 19.64
CA GLU A 320 23.33 10.92 20.71
C GLU A 320 21.90 10.51 20.32
N HIS A 321 21.53 10.69 19.05
CA HIS A 321 20.16 10.50 18.53
C HIS A 321 20.05 9.33 17.54
N LEU A 322 21.16 8.68 17.18
CA LEU A 322 21.18 7.53 16.26
C LEU A 322 20.35 6.36 16.84
N GLY A 323 19.27 6.00 16.14
CA GLY A 323 18.39 4.88 16.51
C GLY A 323 17.18 5.26 17.38
N MET A 324 16.95 6.55 17.62
CA MET A 324 15.68 7.04 18.18
C MET A 324 14.64 7.20 17.06
N LYS A 325 13.36 6.92 17.35
CA LYS A 325 12.27 7.00 16.35
C LYS A 325 12.14 8.39 15.71
N ASP A 326 12.47 9.44 16.44
CA ASP A 326 12.23 10.84 16.02
C ASP A 326 13.47 11.54 15.43
N SER A 327 14.62 10.87 15.36
CA SER A 327 15.89 11.51 14.96
C SER A 327 15.92 11.93 13.50
N VAL A 328 15.36 11.09 12.61
CA VAL A 328 15.27 11.36 11.16
C VAL A 328 14.35 12.56 10.91
N TRP A 329 13.23 12.61 11.62
CA TRP A 329 12.27 13.71 11.54
C TRP A 329 12.91 15.05 11.95
N ARG A 330 13.64 15.07 13.08
CA ARG A 330 14.36 16.24 13.58
C ARG A 330 15.39 16.75 12.58
N ASP A 331 16.26 15.86 12.09
CA ASP A 331 17.32 16.20 11.13
C ASP A 331 16.76 16.75 9.82
N ASN A 332 15.67 16.17 9.30
CA ASN A 332 15.03 16.61 8.08
C ASN A 332 14.40 18.01 8.22
N ARG A 333 13.77 18.33 9.36
CA ARG A 333 13.22 19.67 9.62
C ARG A 333 14.30 20.73 9.74
N MET A 334 15.36 20.44 10.48
CA MET A 334 16.51 21.35 10.63
C MET A 334 17.16 21.61 9.26
N ALA A 335 17.41 20.57 8.47
CA ALA A 335 17.99 20.72 7.15
C ALA A 335 17.08 21.52 6.20
N THR A 336 15.77 21.28 6.24
CA THR A 336 14.80 22.04 5.42
C THR A 336 14.79 23.52 5.82
N LEU A 337 14.76 23.82 7.12
CA LEU A 337 14.81 25.20 7.62
C LEU A 337 16.14 25.89 7.33
N ALA A 338 17.24 25.15 7.25
CA ALA A 338 18.55 25.70 6.93
C ALA A 338 18.73 26.00 5.44
N ILE A 339 18.19 25.16 4.56
CA ILE A 339 18.39 25.24 3.11
C ILE A 339 17.41 26.21 2.46
N LEU A 340 16.11 26.08 2.71
CA LEU A 340 15.09 26.81 1.95
C LEU A 340 15.16 28.34 2.07
N PRO A 341 15.47 28.95 3.23
CA PRO A 341 15.57 30.40 3.34
C PRO A 341 16.88 30.97 2.80
N ALA A 342 17.91 30.15 2.56
CA ALA A 342 19.26 30.61 2.22
C ALA A 342 19.39 31.06 0.75
N ASP A 343 20.28 32.03 0.50
CA ASP A 343 20.77 32.37 -0.84
C ASP A 343 21.91 31.42 -1.26
N ALA A 344 22.70 30.98 -0.29
CA ALA A 344 23.77 29.99 -0.44
C ALA A 344 23.80 29.04 0.75
N THR A 345 23.98 27.74 0.50
CA THR A 345 24.13 26.72 1.54
C THR A 345 25.44 25.95 1.37
N ILE A 346 26.27 25.97 2.41
CA ILE A 346 27.49 25.18 2.52
C ILE A 346 27.15 23.83 3.18
N ILE A 347 27.37 22.74 2.46
CA ILE A 347 27.19 21.36 2.96
C ILE A 347 28.57 20.80 3.30
N LEU A 348 28.87 20.75 4.60
CA LEU A 348 30.16 20.32 5.14
C LEU A 348 30.16 18.83 5.47
N THR A 349 31.08 18.11 4.82
CA THR A 349 31.24 16.67 4.96
C THR A 349 32.57 16.34 5.64
N LYS A 350 32.56 15.39 6.58
CA LYS A 350 33.76 14.87 7.23
C LYS A 350 34.29 13.66 6.45
N GLY A 351 35.53 13.74 5.95
CA GLY A 351 36.10 12.67 5.13
C GLY A 351 35.28 12.42 3.84
N GLU A 352 35.13 11.16 3.43
CA GLU A 352 34.52 10.76 2.16
C GLU A 352 32.99 10.50 2.24
N SER A 353 32.37 10.76 3.40
CA SER A 353 31.01 10.30 3.71
C SER A 353 29.90 11.16 3.08
N ILE A 354 29.26 10.68 2.02
CA ILE A 354 28.18 11.41 1.32
C ILE A 354 26.76 11.11 1.82
N VAL A 355 26.61 10.47 2.98
CA VAL A 355 25.32 9.90 3.42
C VAL A 355 24.26 10.97 3.72
N THR A 356 24.67 12.14 4.21
CA THR A 356 23.83 13.34 4.33
C THR A 356 23.12 13.68 3.03
N ILE A 357 23.83 13.53 1.91
CA ILE A 357 23.42 13.96 0.58
C ILE A 357 22.46 12.94 -0.03
N SER A 358 22.66 11.66 0.26
CA SER A 358 21.80 10.58 -0.22
C SER A 358 20.46 10.50 0.48
N GLU A 359 20.35 10.94 1.74
CA GLU A 359 19.14 10.75 2.54
C GLU A 359 18.36 12.04 2.86
N ILE A 360 19.03 13.15 3.19
CA ILE A 360 18.35 14.36 3.68
C ILE A 360 17.98 15.27 2.51
N LEU A 361 18.90 15.48 1.57
CA LEU A 361 18.69 16.40 0.45
C LEU A 361 17.46 16.04 -0.41
N PRO A 362 17.17 14.77 -0.74
CA PRO A 362 15.96 14.42 -1.49
C PRO A 362 14.66 14.75 -0.77
N ILE A 363 14.65 14.65 0.57
CA ILE A 363 13.49 15.00 1.39
C ILE A 363 13.26 16.51 1.36
N VAL A 364 14.32 17.30 1.55
CA VAL A 364 14.25 18.77 1.46
C VAL A 364 13.75 19.21 0.07
N LEU A 365 14.23 18.56 -0.99
CA LEU A 365 13.80 18.83 -2.35
C LEU A 365 12.34 18.43 -2.58
N SER A 366 11.91 17.26 -2.09
CA SER A 366 10.52 16.83 -2.19
C SER A 366 9.59 17.82 -1.48
N VAL A 367 9.96 18.27 -0.28
CA VAL A 367 9.18 19.28 0.48
C VAL A 367 9.12 20.61 -0.26
N PHE A 368 10.22 21.06 -0.87
CA PHE A 368 10.21 22.26 -1.70
C PHE A 368 9.24 22.13 -2.88
N LEU A 369 9.32 21.01 -3.62
CA LEU A 369 8.53 20.78 -4.83
C LEU A 369 7.04 20.59 -4.56
N ASP A 370 6.67 19.99 -3.43
CA ASP A 370 5.29 19.78 -3.01
C ASP A 370 4.68 21.03 -2.33
N SER A 371 5.43 22.14 -2.24
CA SER A 371 5.02 23.33 -1.53
C SER A 371 4.62 24.51 -2.42
N VAL A 372 3.82 25.41 -1.84
CA VAL A 372 3.43 26.71 -2.42
C VAL A 372 4.65 27.60 -2.73
N LEU A 373 5.84 27.30 -2.18
CA LEU A 373 7.09 28.00 -2.52
C LEU A 373 7.54 27.73 -3.95
N ALA A 374 7.36 26.51 -4.47
CA ALA A 374 7.73 26.17 -5.84
C ALA A 374 6.83 26.87 -6.87
N GLU A 375 5.54 27.04 -6.53
CA GLU A 375 4.54 27.73 -7.36
C GLU A 375 4.82 29.25 -7.44
N ASN A 376 5.26 29.87 -6.33
CA ASN A 376 5.50 31.31 -6.25
C ASN A 376 6.86 31.77 -6.82
N ILE A 377 7.83 30.86 -7.03
CA ILE A 377 9.23 31.21 -7.39
C ILE A 377 9.67 30.55 -8.69
N THR A 378 8.83 30.56 -9.72
CA THR A 378 9.17 30.05 -11.08
C THR A 378 9.71 28.60 -11.13
N GLY A 379 9.47 27.81 -10.07
CA GLY A 379 9.91 26.41 -9.97
C GLY A 379 11.41 26.17 -9.72
N GLN A 380 12.21 27.17 -9.30
CA GLN A 380 13.63 27.00 -8.98
C GLN A 380 13.97 27.43 -7.55
N MET A 381 14.82 26.66 -6.86
CA MET A 381 15.27 26.98 -5.49
C MET A 381 16.21 28.19 -5.49
N ALA A 382 16.01 29.09 -4.52
CA ALA A 382 16.88 30.26 -4.34
C ALA A 382 18.30 29.89 -3.86
N SER A 383 18.42 28.87 -3.00
CA SER A 383 19.71 28.47 -2.43
C SER A 383 20.61 27.76 -3.45
N LYS A 384 21.83 28.27 -3.64
CA LYS A 384 22.91 27.54 -4.33
C LYS A 384 23.64 26.61 -3.36
N PHE A 385 23.97 25.38 -3.79
CA PHE A 385 24.64 24.38 -2.96
C PHE A 385 26.14 24.33 -3.22
N TYR A 386 26.92 24.35 -2.14
CA TYR A 386 28.37 24.21 -2.18
C TYR A 386 28.81 23.07 -1.28
N PHE A 387 29.54 22.10 -1.82
CA PHE A 387 29.96 20.92 -1.06
C PHE A 387 31.41 21.09 -0.60
N VAL A 388 31.60 21.06 0.71
CA VAL A 388 32.92 21.24 1.31
C VAL A 388 33.32 19.97 2.03
N PHE A 389 34.43 19.39 1.60
CA PHE A 389 35.00 18.20 2.21
C PHE A 389 36.16 18.60 3.11
N ASN A 390 36.01 18.32 4.40
CA ASN A 390 36.98 18.64 5.44
C ASN A 390 37.71 17.38 5.93
N GLN A 391 38.94 17.55 6.44
CA GLN A 391 39.79 16.45 6.93
C GLN A 391 40.16 15.40 5.86
N ILE A 392 40.35 15.85 4.62
CA ILE A 392 40.80 15.01 3.51
C ILE A 392 42.30 15.24 3.25
N ASP A 393 43.03 14.17 2.93
CA ASP A 393 44.41 14.26 2.48
C ASP A 393 44.47 14.78 1.04
N LEU A 394 44.89 16.05 0.90
CA LEU A 394 44.98 16.76 -0.38
C LEU A 394 46.06 16.21 -1.32
N SER A 395 46.95 15.34 -0.84
CA SER A 395 47.96 14.72 -1.68
C SER A 395 47.38 13.63 -2.60
N GLN A 396 46.19 13.11 -2.30
CA GLN A 396 45.55 12.00 -3.02
C GLN A 396 44.52 12.49 -4.05
N LYS A 397 44.99 12.91 -5.24
CA LYS A 397 44.11 13.41 -6.32
C LYS A 397 43.04 12.42 -6.79
N THR A 398 43.39 11.14 -6.92
CA THR A 398 42.46 10.08 -7.37
C THR A 398 41.31 9.85 -6.38
N ASN A 399 41.56 10.06 -5.09
CA ASN A 399 40.52 9.96 -4.06
C ASN A 399 39.51 11.10 -4.19
N MET A 400 40.00 12.34 -4.37
CA MET A 400 39.13 13.51 -4.59
C MET A 400 38.27 13.37 -5.85
N GLU A 401 38.83 12.84 -6.94
CA GLU A 401 38.09 12.49 -8.17
C GLU A 401 36.96 11.49 -7.88
N THR A 402 37.26 10.43 -7.12
CA THR A 402 36.28 9.38 -6.76
C THR A 402 35.13 9.95 -5.94
N ILE A 403 35.43 10.81 -4.95
CA ILE A 403 34.43 11.47 -4.11
C ILE A 403 33.50 12.34 -4.97
N VAL A 404 34.06 13.11 -5.89
CA VAL A 404 33.30 13.97 -6.81
C VAL A 404 32.40 13.13 -7.72
N HIS A 405 32.93 12.07 -8.33
CA HIS A 405 32.14 11.18 -9.17
C HIS A 405 30.98 10.53 -8.41
N THR A 406 31.25 10.06 -7.20
CA THR A 406 30.23 9.43 -6.35
C THR A 406 29.16 10.44 -5.92
N LEU A 407 29.55 11.68 -5.62
CA LEU A 407 28.62 12.77 -5.32
C LEU A 407 27.69 13.05 -6.51
N LEU A 408 28.25 13.24 -7.71
CA LEU A 408 27.47 13.54 -8.91
C LEU A 408 26.49 12.41 -9.25
N GLU A 409 26.91 11.16 -9.10
CA GLU A 409 26.04 10.02 -9.36
C GLU A 409 24.87 9.96 -8.37
N ASN A 410 25.11 10.18 -7.08
CA ASN A 410 24.03 10.20 -6.09
C ASN A 410 23.04 11.35 -6.33
N LEU A 411 23.50 12.54 -6.71
CA LEU A 411 22.62 13.66 -7.05
C LEU A 411 21.73 13.33 -8.27
N ARG A 412 22.30 12.69 -9.30
CA ARG A 412 21.54 12.25 -10.50
C ARG A 412 20.50 11.19 -10.16
N VAL A 413 20.89 10.16 -9.42
CA VAL A 413 19.98 9.08 -9.00
C VAL A 413 18.83 9.64 -8.16
N ASN A 414 19.13 10.54 -7.22
CA ASN A 414 18.11 11.15 -6.38
C ASN A 414 17.15 12.05 -7.16
N ALA A 415 17.64 12.82 -8.13
CA ALA A 415 16.79 13.62 -9.02
C ALA A 415 15.77 12.75 -9.78
N LYS A 416 16.22 11.65 -10.39
CA LYS A 416 15.33 10.70 -11.10
C LYS A 416 14.24 10.13 -10.18
N LYS A 417 14.61 9.79 -8.95
CA LYS A 417 13.67 9.24 -7.95
C LYS A 417 12.60 10.26 -7.54
N ILE A 418 12.97 11.53 -7.37
CA ILE A 418 12.04 12.61 -7.03
C ILE A 418 11.02 12.84 -8.16
N GLU A 419 11.48 12.85 -9.41
CA GLU A 419 10.61 13.02 -10.58
C GLU A 419 9.60 11.88 -10.73
N ALA A 420 10.03 10.63 -10.50
CA ALA A 420 9.15 9.46 -10.51
C ALA A 420 8.03 9.57 -9.46
N ILE A 421 8.36 10.06 -8.25
CA ILE A 421 7.36 10.28 -7.19
C ILE A 421 6.34 11.35 -7.62
N ARG A 422 6.80 12.41 -8.29
CA ARG A 422 5.94 13.53 -8.71
C ARG A 422 5.00 13.17 -9.87
N ALA A 423 5.50 12.46 -10.88
CA ALA A 423 4.72 12.05 -12.04
C ALA A 423 3.48 11.19 -11.68
N HIS A 424 3.45 10.62 -10.47
CA HIS A 424 2.32 9.83 -9.98
C HIS A 424 1.40 10.58 -9.02
N LYS A 425 1.87 11.64 -8.35
CA LYS A 425 0.99 12.53 -7.57
C LYS A 425 0.14 13.43 -8.47
N ILE A 426 0.66 13.81 -9.65
CA ILE A 426 -0.03 14.68 -10.62
C ILE A 426 -0.78 13.81 -11.63
N SER A 427 -1.92 13.26 -11.21
CA SER A 427 -2.93 12.70 -12.11
C SER A 427 -3.96 13.79 -12.45
N SER A 428 -3.58 14.80 -13.24
CA SER A 428 -4.52 15.60 -14.02
C SER A 428 -3.78 16.49 -15.03
N THR A 429 -4.10 16.27 -16.31
CA THR A 429 -4.02 17.20 -17.45
C THR A 429 -2.65 17.79 -17.80
N GLU A 430 -1.95 17.15 -18.72
CA GLU A 430 -1.50 17.70 -20.02
C GLU A 430 -0.71 16.61 -20.78
N GLU A 431 -1.05 16.36 -22.04
CA GLU A 431 -0.29 15.45 -22.92
C GLU A 431 1.05 16.12 -23.29
N PRO A 432 2.18 15.37 -23.34
CA PRO A 432 3.44 15.93 -23.82
C PRO A 432 3.41 16.06 -25.35
N GLU A 433 3.82 17.22 -25.87
CA GLU A 433 3.98 17.41 -27.31
C GLU A 433 5.08 16.49 -27.89
N PRO A 434 4.89 15.93 -29.10
CA PRO A 434 5.86 15.07 -29.74
C PRO A 434 6.82 15.90 -30.60
N ASP A 435 8.05 16.10 -30.12
CA ASP A 435 9.28 16.22 -30.90
C ASP A 435 10.38 16.87 -30.05
N GLN A 436 10.97 16.10 -29.13
CA GLN A 436 12.29 16.35 -28.56
C GLN A 436 12.78 15.12 -27.79
N ASP A 437 14.05 14.76 -27.99
CA ASP A 437 14.72 13.60 -27.40
C ASP A 437 14.73 13.73 -25.85
N PRO A 438 14.00 12.91 -25.07
CA PRO A 438 13.70 13.22 -23.66
C PRO A 438 14.84 12.92 -22.67
N GLU A 439 15.85 12.14 -23.08
CA GLU A 439 16.77 11.51 -22.13
C GLU A 439 17.89 12.41 -21.60
N VAL A 440 18.17 13.55 -22.24
CA VAL A 440 19.38 14.34 -21.95
C VAL A 440 19.11 15.68 -21.24
N GLU A 441 17.89 16.24 -21.28
CA GLU A 441 17.58 17.52 -20.62
C GLU A 441 16.73 17.42 -19.34
N LEU A 442 16.01 16.32 -19.10
CA LEU A 442 15.03 16.28 -18.00
C LEU A 442 15.66 16.10 -16.60
N SER A 443 16.80 15.39 -16.48
CA SER A 443 17.37 15.03 -15.16
C SER A 443 18.12 16.16 -14.44
N THR A 444 18.09 17.40 -14.95
CA THR A 444 18.92 18.50 -14.40
C THR A 444 18.18 19.78 -14.01
N LYS A 445 16.85 19.94 -14.10
CA LYS A 445 16.22 21.25 -13.84
C LYS A 445 16.60 21.93 -12.49
N TYR A 446 16.87 21.15 -11.43
CA TYR A 446 17.17 21.67 -10.07
C TYR A 446 18.66 21.77 -9.75
N PHE A 447 19.51 21.04 -10.48
CA PHE A 447 20.97 21.03 -10.30
C PHE A 447 21.72 21.48 -11.56
N HIS A 448 21.02 21.98 -12.59
CA HIS A 448 21.58 22.39 -13.88
C HIS A 448 22.72 23.39 -13.73
N ASN A 449 22.62 24.24 -12.69
CA ASN A 449 23.60 25.25 -12.36
C ASN A 449 24.52 24.78 -11.22
N PHE A 450 24.81 23.48 -11.08
CA PHE A 450 25.86 22.93 -10.22
C PHE A 450 27.11 22.68 -11.07
N HIS A 451 28.20 23.40 -10.78
CA HIS A 451 29.41 23.37 -11.59
C HIS A 451 30.51 22.65 -10.83
N VAL A 452 31.12 21.64 -11.44
CA VAL A 452 32.24 20.92 -10.85
C VAL A 452 33.40 20.89 -11.82
N ASP A 453 34.50 21.51 -11.43
CA ASP A 453 35.79 21.39 -12.10
C ASP A 453 36.79 20.77 -11.11
N ILE A 454 37.27 19.57 -11.45
CA ILE A 454 38.24 18.84 -10.62
C ILE A 454 39.66 19.39 -10.82
N ASN A 455 39.92 20.01 -11.97
CA ASN A 455 41.23 20.54 -12.33
C ASN A 455 41.44 21.98 -11.85
N ASP A 456 40.36 22.74 -11.70
CA ASP A 456 40.36 24.08 -11.12
C ASP A 456 39.37 24.19 -9.95
N GLU A 457 39.88 23.92 -8.75
CA GLU A 457 39.12 24.10 -7.51
C GLU A 457 38.65 25.55 -7.31
N LYS A 458 39.14 26.57 -8.02
CA LYS A 458 38.69 27.95 -7.82
C LYS A 458 37.36 28.26 -8.49
N THR A 459 37.02 27.51 -9.53
CA THR A 459 35.81 27.68 -10.33
C THR A 459 34.72 26.67 -9.99
N SER A 460 35.02 25.62 -9.22
CA SER A 460 34.12 24.54 -8.82
C SER A 460 33.13 24.92 -7.70
N ASP A 461 32.02 24.19 -7.52
CA ASP A 461 31.14 24.26 -6.33
C ASP A 461 31.58 23.29 -5.23
N VAL A 462 32.56 22.44 -5.53
CA VAL A 462 33.16 21.49 -4.58
C VAL A 462 34.49 22.05 -4.07
N ARG A 463 34.72 22.00 -2.75
CA ARG A 463 35.98 22.42 -2.12
C ARG A 463 36.55 21.36 -1.19
N PHE A 464 37.87 21.22 -1.22
CA PHE A 464 38.62 20.36 -0.30
C PHE A 464 39.47 21.24 0.62
N LEU A 465 39.19 21.27 1.93
CA LEU A 465 39.90 22.19 2.85
C LEU A 465 41.15 21.59 3.53
N GLY A 466 41.42 20.29 3.36
CA GLY A 466 42.62 19.61 3.88
C GLY A 466 42.55 19.17 5.35
N THR A 467 43.63 18.55 5.86
CA THR A 467 43.77 18.12 7.26
C THR A 467 44.40 19.20 8.14
N ILE A 468 43.96 19.23 9.40
CA ILE A 468 44.55 19.99 10.51
C ILE A 468 45.70 19.13 11.07
N LYS A 469 46.90 19.68 11.29
CA LYS A 469 48.03 18.95 11.89
C LYS A 469 47.95 19.05 13.42
N GLY A 470 47.91 17.91 14.13
CA GLY A 470 47.96 17.82 15.60
C GLY A 470 47.15 16.66 16.17
N SER A 471 47.48 16.18 17.36
CA SER A 471 46.82 15.06 18.05
C SER A 471 45.38 15.41 18.46
N SER A 472 44.42 15.12 17.58
CA SER A 472 43.00 14.72 17.77
C SER A 472 42.10 15.31 18.88
N GLU A 473 42.49 16.31 19.67
CA GLU A 473 41.58 17.01 20.58
C GLU A 473 41.83 18.53 20.59
N PRO A 474 40.76 19.36 20.42
CA PRO A 474 40.81 20.79 20.67
C PRO A 474 41.38 21.08 22.07
N PRO A 475 42.25 22.09 22.24
CA PRO A 475 42.44 23.25 21.37
C PRO A 475 43.70 23.21 20.48
N ASN A 476 44.42 22.10 20.38
CA ASN A 476 45.77 22.03 19.77
C ASN A 476 45.79 21.80 18.25
N ASP A 477 44.69 22.12 17.58
CA ASP A 477 44.45 21.92 16.16
C ASP A 477 45.05 23.07 15.33
N ILE A 478 46.15 22.84 14.59
CA ILE A 478 46.79 23.88 13.73
C ILE A 478 46.45 23.65 12.24
N PRO A 479 45.73 24.59 11.57
CA PRO A 479 45.44 24.49 10.14
C PRO A 479 46.72 24.54 9.28
N HIS A 480 46.69 23.89 8.10
CA HIS A 480 47.78 24.04 7.12
C HIS A 480 47.96 25.50 6.70
N SER A 481 49.18 25.94 6.38
CA SER A 481 49.51 27.36 6.08
C SER A 481 48.64 28.02 5.00
N ASN A 482 48.03 27.23 4.11
CA ASN A 482 47.23 27.69 2.98
C ASN A 482 45.72 27.63 3.24
N TYR A 483 45.29 27.11 4.40
CA TYR A 483 43.89 26.91 4.76
C TYR A 483 43.10 28.23 4.71
N GLY A 484 43.60 29.27 5.39
CA GLY A 484 42.94 30.58 5.42
C GLY A 484 42.84 31.24 4.04
N LYS A 485 43.86 31.09 3.19
CA LYS A 485 43.83 31.62 1.82
C LYS A 485 42.75 30.95 0.97
N ARG A 486 42.66 29.62 1.00
CA ARG A 486 41.64 28.86 0.25
C ARG A 486 40.23 29.17 0.73
N LEU A 487 40.06 29.40 2.03
CA LEU A 487 38.77 29.74 2.62
C LEU A 487 38.26 31.12 2.16
N LEU A 488 39.15 32.11 2.10
CA LEU A 488 38.82 33.45 1.58
C LEU A 488 38.50 33.40 0.08
N GLU A 489 39.30 32.69 -0.72
CA GLU A 489 39.03 32.49 -2.15
C GLU A 489 37.67 31.80 -2.37
N PHE A 490 37.31 30.83 -1.54
CA PHE A 490 36.00 30.17 -1.59
C PHE A 490 34.84 31.10 -1.22
N PHE A 491 35.00 31.94 -0.20
CA PHE A 491 33.98 32.91 0.17
C PHE A 491 33.70 33.92 -0.95
N ASP A 492 34.74 34.45 -1.60
CA ASP A 492 34.59 35.35 -2.75
C ASP A 492 33.90 34.66 -3.92
N TYR A 493 34.18 33.37 -4.15
CA TYR A 493 33.50 32.55 -5.14
C TYR A 493 32.00 32.35 -4.83
N ILE A 494 31.64 32.01 -3.59
CA ILE A 494 30.23 31.85 -3.18
C ILE A 494 29.46 33.12 -3.52
N HIS A 495 30.03 34.28 -3.15
CA HIS A 495 29.42 35.56 -3.44
C HIS A 495 29.23 35.79 -4.94
N GLN A 496 30.31 35.68 -5.73
CA GLN A 496 30.27 35.91 -7.18
C GLN A 496 29.22 35.01 -7.85
N ARG A 497 29.21 33.73 -7.50
CA ARG A 497 28.27 32.76 -8.07
C ARG A 497 26.82 33.03 -7.66
N ALA A 498 26.60 33.35 -6.38
CA ALA A 498 25.25 33.59 -5.87
C ALA A 498 24.64 34.89 -6.40
N THR A 499 25.43 35.95 -6.62
CA THR A 499 24.91 37.28 -6.99
C THR A 499 25.07 37.65 -8.47
N GLN A 500 26.01 37.06 -9.24
CA GLN A 500 26.37 37.49 -10.60
C GLN A 500 26.12 36.44 -11.70
N SER A 501 25.37 35.36 -11.43
CA SER A 501 25.10 34.30 -12.41
C SER A 501 24.25 34.77 -13.61
N SER A 502 24.56 34.26 -14.82
CA SER A 502 23.96 34.65 -16.11
C SER A 502 22.48 34.29 -16.28
N ASP A 503 22.00 33.28 -15.55
CA ASP A 503 20.69 32.65 -15.83
C ASP A 503 19.58 33.17 -14.89
N PHE A 504 19.95 33.87 -13.81
CA PHE A 504 19.02 34.40 -12.82
C PHE A 504 19.59 35.66 -12.15
N THR A 505 18.85 36.77 -12.23
CA THR A 505 19.24 37.99 -11.52
C THR A 505 18.90 37.86 -10.04
N TRP A 506 19.90 37.57 -9.21
CA TRP A 506 19.73 37.56 -7.77
C TRP A 506 19.17 38.90 -7.29
N LYS A 507 18.12 38.85 -6.46
CA LYS A 507 17.47 40.03 -5.88
C LYS A 507 17.69 40.02 -4.38
N ALA A 508 18.32 41.08 -3.88
CA ALA A 508 18.47 41.30 -2.46
C ALA A 508 17.11 41.33 -1.76
N ARG A 509 17.01 40.63 -0.63
CA ARG A 509 15.83 40.65 0.24
C ARG A 509 15.99 41.72 1.31
N THR A 510 14.94 42.48 1.52
CA THR A 510 14.78 43.29 2.74
C THR A 510 14.41 42.40 3.92
N ILE A 511 14.57 42.90 5.14
CA ILE A 511 14.20 42.16 6.37
C ILE A 511 12.71 41.77 6.37
N ASP A 512 11.81 42.65 5.89
CA ASP A 512 10.37 42.35 5.76
C ASP A 512 10.10 41.19 4.80
N GLN A 513 10.75 41.20 3.63
CA GLN A 513 10.64 40.11 2.66
C GLN A 513 11.21 38.80 3.19
N LEU A 514 12.34 38.85 3.89
CA LEU A 514 12.93 37.67 4.52
C LEU A 514 12.01 37.08 5.60
N THR A 515 11.35 37.93 6.40
CA THR A 515 10.41 37.51 7.45
C THR A 515 9.24 36.75 6.83
N LYS A 516 8.60 37.31 5.79
CA LYS A 516 7.51 36.64 5.05
C LYS A 516 7.96 35.32 4.43
N TYR A 517 9.19 35.27 3.92
CA TYR A 517 9.72 34.05 3.32
C TYR A 517 10.00 32.95 4.35
N LEU A 518 10.56 33.30 5.51
CA LEU A 518 10.76 32.36 6.62
C LEU A 518 9.45 31.78 7.15
N GLU A 519 8.38 32.57 7.17
CA GLU A 519 7.04 32.09 7.53
C GLU A 519 6.53 31.02 6.57
N LEU A 520 6.63 31.29 5.26
CA LEU A 520 6.24 30.32 4.24
C LEU A 520 7.05 29.03 4.36
N VAL A 521 8.37 29.14 4.57
CA VAL A 521 9.23 27.98 4.81
C VAL A 521 8.77 27.18 6.03
N TRP A 522 8.49 27.83 7.16
CA TRP A 522 8.04 27.14 8.36
C TRP A 522 6.68 26.47 8.19
N ASP A 523 5.74 27.11 7.48
CA ASP A 523 4.44 26.52 7.16
C ASP A 523 4.57 25.30 6.25
N CYS A 524 5.50 25.31 5.30
CA CYS A 524 5.80 24.14 4.47
C CYS A 524 6.31 22.97 5.32
N ILE A 525 7.22 23.25 6.26
CA ILE A 525 7.74 22.25 7.19
C ILE A 525 6.60 21.67 8.06
N ASN A 526 5.66 22.49 8.53
CA ASN A 526 4.54 22.01 9.36
C ASN A 526 3.52 21.15 8.60
N LYS A 527 3.41 21.29 7.28
CA LYS A 527 2.50 20.51 6.43
C LYS A 527 3.14 19.23 5.86
N SER A 528 4.46 19.07 6.03
CA SER A 528 5.22 17.98 5.41
C SER A 528 5.31 16.76 6.31
N ASP A 529 5.15 15.57 5.74
CA ASP A 529 5.36 14.32 6.44
C ASP A 529 6.84 13.89 6.39
N PHE A 530 7.58 14.17 7.47
CA PHE A 530 9.00 13.81 7.62
C PHE A 530 9.23 12.44 8.27
N GLN A 531 8.19 11.62 8.50
CA GLN A 531 8.33 10.33 9.20
C GLN A 531 8.97 9.23 8.34
N LEU A 532 8.70 9.25 7.03
CA LEU A 532 9.24 8.27 6.08
C LEU A 532 10.59 8.74 5.55
N ASN A 533 11.58 7.84 5.55
CA ASN A 533 12.80 8.10 4.79
C ASN A 533 12.49 8.03 3.28
N PHE A 534 13.25 8.77 2.48
CA PHE A 534 13.04 8.87 1.03
C PHE A 534 13.07 7.51 0.31
N ILE A 535 13.88 6.58 0.82
CA ILE A 535 14.04 5.23 0.25
C ILE A 535 12.73 4.45 0.38
N ALA A 536 12.11 4.42 1.56
CA ALA A 536 10.87 3.70 1.82
C ALA A 536 9.67 4.26 1.02
N ALA A 537 9.61 5.59 0.85
CA ALA A 537 8.57 6.23 0.04
C ALA A 537 8.69 5.88 -1.45
N HIS A 538 9.91 5.88 -1.99
CA HIS A 538 10.18 5.50 -3.37
C HIS A 538 9.88 4.02 -3.63
N GLU A 539 10.33 3.12 -2.75
CA GLU A 539 10.09 1.68 -2.86
C GLU A 539 8.59 1.34 -2.91
N ARG A 540 7.77 1.98 -2.07
CA ARG A 540 6.32 1.78 -2.07
C ARG A 540 5.69 2.11 -3.42
N LEU A 541 6.09 3.22 -4.04
CA LEU A 541 5.54 3.67 -5.31
C LEU A 541 5.96 2.75 -6.47
N MET A 542 7.22 2.30 -6.48
CA MET A 542 7.70 1.35 -7.48
C MET A 542 6.97 0.00 -7.39
N TYR A 543 6.67 -0.44 -6.18
CA TYR A 543 5.87 -1.64 -5.96
C TYR A 543 4.43 -1.49 -6.50
N GLU A 544 3.78 -0.34 -6.29
CA GLU A 544 2.44 -0.09 -6.83
C GLU A 544 2.41 -0.11 -8.37
N MET A 545 3.42 0.49 -9.03
CA MET A 545 3.55 0.44 -10.50
C MET A 545 3.70 -1.00 -11.01
N LEU A 546 4.58 -1.77 -10.36
CA LEU A 546 4.85 -3.16 -10.69
C LEU A 546 3.57 -3.99 -10.62
N MET A 547 2.81 -3.87 -9.52
CA MET A 547 1.57 -4.62 -9.33
C MET A 547 0.50 -4.28 -10.38
N LYS A 548 0.41 -3.01 -10.79
CA LYS A 548 -0.53 -2.58 -11.84
C LYS A 548 -0.21 -3.22 -13.19
N ALA A 549 1.06 -3.21 -13.60
CA ALA A 549 1.49 -3.81 -14.86
C ALA A 549 1.31 -5.33 -14.86
N MET A 550 1.74 -6.02 -13.80
CA MET A 550 1.59 -7.48 -13.67
C MET A 550 0.14 -7.93 -13.70
N THR A 551 -0.80 -7.11 -13.19
CA THR A 551 -2.23 -7.39 -13.27
C THR A 551 -2.74 -7.31 -14.70
N SER A 552 -2.27 -6.33 -15.48
CA SER A 552 -2.62 -6.17 -16.91
C SER A 552 -2.21 -7.39 -17.73
N TYR A 553 -0.97 -7.86 -17.58
CA TYR A 553 -0.49 -9.05 -18.31
C TYR A 553 -1.30 -10.31 -17.98
N LYS A 554 -1.72 -10.48 -16.73
CA LYS A 554 -2.56 -11.62 -16.32
C LYS A 554 -3.95 -11.61 -16.98
N GLN A 555 -4.52 -10.43 -17.21
CA GLN A 555 -5.82 -10.27 -17.87
C GLN A 555 -5.73 -10.54 -19.37
N GLU A 556 -4.69 -10.02 -20.00
CA GLU A 556 -4.46 -10.23 -21.43
C GLU A 556 -4.24 -11.71 -21.75
N LEU A 557 -3.46 -12.41 -20.91
CA LEU A 557 -3.28 -13.86 -21.02
C LEU A 557 -4.62 -14.63 -20.88
N ALA A 558 -5.47 -14.26 -19.92
CA ALA A 558 -6.78 -14.89 -19.76
C ALA A 558 -7.67 -14.71 -21.00
N ASN A 559 -7.65 -13.52 -21.60
CA ASN A 559 -8.40 -13.23 -22.83
C ASN A 559 -7.94 -14.10 -24.02
N VAL A 560 -6.63 -14.33 -24.17
CA VAL A 560 -6.07 -15.18 -25.23
C VAL A 560 -6.61 -16.62 -25.15
N TYR A 561 -6.63 -17.21 -23.95
CA TYR A 561 -7.16 -18.56 -23.74
C TYR A 561 -8.67 -18.64 -23.97
N SER A 562 -9.43 -17.66 -23.48
CA SER A 562 -10.89 -17.61 -23.65
C SER A 562 -11.29 -17.56 -25.13
N GLN A 563 -10.66 -16.69 -25.93
CA GLN A 563 -10.93 -16.59 -27.37
C GLN A 563 -10.58 -17.87 -28.14
N SER A 564 -9.47 -18.54 -27.78
CA SER A 564 -9.08 -19.79 -28.44
C SER A 564 -9.98 -20.95 -28.02
N PHE A 565 -10.45 -20.98 -26.77
CA PHE A 565 -11.40 -21.98 -26.29
C PHE A 565 -12.70 -21.97 -27.13
N ASP A 566 -13.27 -20.79 -27.41
CA ASP A 566 -14.47 -20.66 -28.24
C ASP A 566 -14.29 -21.27 -29.66
N GLN A 567 -13.11 -21.10 -30.25
CA GLN A 567 -12.80 -21.68 -31.57
C GLN A 567 -12.66 -23.21 -31.51
N VAL A 568 -12.06 -23.73 -30.44
CA VAL A 568 -11.96 -25.18 -30.21
C VAL A 568 -13.35 -25.79 -30.00
N LEU A 569 -14.24 -25.10 -29.27
CA LEU A 569 -15.63 -25.53 -29.08
C LEU A 569 -16.38 -25.64 -30.42
N GLN A 570 -16.22 -24.68 -31.32
CA GLN A 570 -16.81 -24.76 -32.67
C GLN A 570 -16.34 -26.01 -33.42
N THR A 571 -15.05 -26.34 -33.32
CA THR A 571 -14.46 -27.52 -33.96
C THR A 571 -15.01 -28.83 -33.40
N ILE A 572 -15.19 -28.91 -32.07
CA ILE A 572 -15.80 -30.06 -31.39
C ILE A 572 -17.21 -30.31 -31.92
N CYS A 573 -17.98 -29.23 -32.12
CA CYS A 573 -19.35 -29.32 -32.62
C CYS A 573 -19.40 -29.78 -34.09
N GLU A 574 -18.51 -29.26 -34.93
CA GLU A 574 -18.40 -29.69 -36.33
C GLU A 574 -18.10 -31.18 -36.45
N ASP A 575 -17.13 -31.68 -35.68
CA ASP A 575 -16.76 -33.10 -35.67
C ASP A 575 -17.90 -34.01 -35.15
N GLU A 576 -18.71 -33.54 -34.19
CA GLU A 576 -19.92 -34.24 -33.73
C GLU A 576 -20.95 -34.38 -34.87
N THR A 577 -21.22 -33.29 -35.60
CA THR A 577 -22.17 -33.32 -36.73
C THR A 577 -21.72 -34.25 -37.85
N LEU A 578 -20.40 -34.36 -38.06
CA LEU A 578 -19.77 -35.27 -39.02
C LEU A 578 -19.64 -36.72 -38.51
N ARG A 579 -20.04 -36.99 -37.26
CA ARG A 579 -19.94 -38.31 -36.59
C ARG A 579 -18.51 -38.89 -36.60
N VAL A 580 -17.52 -38.04 -36.37
CA VAL A 580 -16.13 -38.46 -36.28
C VAL A 580 -15.95 -39.40 -35.07
N ASP A 581 -15.33 -40.57 -35.28
CA ASP A 581 -15.02 -41.50 -34.18
C ASP A 581 -13.85 -40.97 -33.33
N LEU A 582 -14.06 -40.88 -32.02
CA LEU A 582 -13.07 -40.39 -31.06
C LEU A 582 -12.01 -41.42 -30.68
N ASN A 583 -12.19 -42.70 -31.02
CA ASN A 583 -11.33 -43.78 -30.54
C ASN A 583 -9.84 -43.62 -30.91
N ASP A 584 -9.51 -42.80 -31.91
CA ASP A 584 -8.12 -42.59 -32.36
C ASP A 584 -7.42 -41.32 -31.81
N ASN A 585 -8.08 -40.36 -31.16
CA ASN A 585 -7.43 -39.07 -30.83
C ASN A 585 -8.13 -38.20 -29.76
N SER A 586 -8.24 -38.69 -28.51
CA SER A 586 -8.84 -37.93 -27.40
C SER A 586 -8.20 -36.56 -27.13
N LYS A 587 -6.90 -36.40 -27.41
CA LYS A 587 -6.13 -35.16 -27.18
C LYS A 587 -6.14 -34.16 -28.35
N LYS A 588 -6.83 -34.45 -29.45
CA LYS A 588 -6.87 -33.59 -30.66
C LYS A 588 -7.20 -32.13 -30.31
N TYR A 589 -8.21 -31.93 -29.47
CA TYR A 589 -8.72 -30.60 -29.14
C TYR A 589 -7.83 -29.86 -28.14
N GLU A 590 -7.21 -30.58 -27.18
CA GLU A 590 -6.19 -30.00 -26.28
C GLU A 590 -4.98 -29.49 -27.09
N LEU A 591 -4.50 -30.29 -28.06
CA LEU A 591 -3.40 -29.90 -28.94
C LEU A 591 -3.76 -28.70 -29.81
N LYS A 592 -5.01 -28.63 -30.31
CA LYS A 592 -5.50 -27.48 -31.07
C LYS A 592 -5.47 -26.21 -30.21
N LEU A 593 -6.01 -26.25 -28.99
CA LEU A 593 -5.96 -25.12 -28.06
C LEU A 593 -4.52 -24.64 -27.85
N LYS A 594 -3.62 -25.56 -27.45
CA LYS A 594 -2.20 -25.24 -27.20
C LYS A 594 -1.53 -24.62 -28.43
N SER A 595 -1.82 -25.13 -29.62
CA SER A 595 -1.23 -24.61 -30.86
C SER A 595 -1.70 -23.20 -31.21
N GLN A 596 -2.97 -22.87 -30.92
CA GLN A 596 -3.55 -21.56 -31.24
C GLN A 596 -3.04 -20.46 -30.31
N VAL A 597 -2.93 -20.75 -29.01
CA VAL A 597 -2.50 -19.75 -28.02
C VAL A 597 -0.99 -19.54 -28.01
N ARG A 598 -0.21 -20.51 -28.51
CA ARG A 598 1.26 -20.56 -28.36
C ARG A 598 1.96 -19.24 -28.67
N VAL A 599 1.69 -18.63 -29.84
CA VAL A 599 2.39 -17.41 -30.28
C VAL A 599 2.08 -16.23 -29.37
N ALA A 600 0.81 -16.03 -29.03
CA ALA A 600 0.38 -14.94 -28.16
C ALA A 600 0.90 -15.10 -26.72
N VAL A 601 0.92 -16.33 -26.20
CA VAL A 601 1.46 -16.64 -24.87
C VAL A 601 2.98 -16.42 -24.83
N GLU A 602 3.71 -16.83 -25.87
CA GLU A 602 5.16 -16.61 -25.99
C GLU A 602 5.49 -15.11 -26.01
N ASP A 603 4.74 -14.30 -26.77
CA ASP A 603 4.94 -12.85 -26.87
C ASP A 603 4.62 -12.12 -25.55
N LEU A 604 3.48 -12.43 -24.92
CA LEU A 604 3.11 -11.88 -23.61
C LEU A 604 4.12 -12.23 -22.52
N ASN A 605 4.60 -13.48 -22.50
CA ASN A 605 5.61 -13.91 -21.55
C ASN A 605 6.93 -13.15 -21.74
N LYS A 606 7.31 -12.88 -23.00
CA LYS A 606 8.47 -12.05 -23.32
C LYS A 606 8.31 -10.62 -22.81
N GLN A 607 7.19 -9.97 -23.11
CA GLN A 607 6.91 -8.59 -22.66
C GLN A 607 6.93 -8.48 -21.13
N ALA A 608 6.30 -9.41 -20.42
CA ALA A 608 6.29 -9.43 -18.95
C ALA A 608 7.69 -9.60 -18.35
N ARG A 609 8.54 -10.44 -18.95
CA ARG A 609 9.93 -10.63 -18.52
C ARG A 609 10.78 -9.39 -18.79
N GLU A 610 10.67 -8.80 -19.98
CA GLU A 610 11.38 -7.55 -20.32
C GLU A 610 11.00 -6.40 -19.37
N PHE A 611 9.73 -6.31 -18.96
CA PHE A 611 9.28 -5.34 -17.97
C PHE A 611 9.88 -5.60 -16.57
N LEU A 612 9.95 -6.87 -16.15
CA LEU A 612 10.51 -7.27 -14.85
C LEU A 612 12.03 -7.14 -14.78
N ASP A 613 12.73 -7.22 -15.92
CA ASP A 613 14.18 -7.05 -16.03
C ASP A 613 14.64 -5.59 -15.85
N ASP A 614 13.70 -4.66 -15.74
CA ASP A 614 14.01 -3.28 -15.39
C ASP A 614 14.68 -3.21 -14.00
N PRO A 615 15.87 -2.57 -13.88
CA PRO A 615 16.60 -2.45 -12.61
C PRO A 615 15.77 -1.87 -11.45
N ARG A 616 14.71 -1.11 -11.78
CA ARG A 616 13.76 -0.52 -10.82
C ARG A 616 13.00 -1.55 -10.00
N PHE A 617 12.83 -2.77 -10.51
CA PHE A 617 12.07 -3.84 -9.87
C PHE A 617 12.94 -4.97 -9.31
N ALA A 618 14.27 -4.83 -9.31
CA ALA A 618 15.21 -5.88 -8.91
C ALA A 618 14.86 -6.53 -7.55
N THR A 619 14.35 -5.75 -6.59
CA THR A 619 13.91 -6.22 -5.27
C THR A 619 12.78 -7.25 -5.34
N TRP A 620 11.84 -7.10 -6.29
CA TRP A 620 10.64 -7.93 -6.42
C TRP A 620 10.65 -8.84 -7.66
N GLN A 621 11.62 -8.66 -8.57
CA GLN A 621 11.73 -9.34 -9.85
C GLN A 621 11.57 -10.86 -9.70
N GLN A 622 12.34 -11.47 -8.81
CA GLN A 622 12.34 -12.93 -8.64
C GLN A 622 10.99 -13.45 -8.14
N ASP A 623 10.37 -12.78 -7.17
CA ASP A 623 9.05 -13.13 -6.65
C ASP A 623 7.98 -13.02 -7.74
N GLN A 624 7.99 -11.92 -8.50
CA GLN A 624 7.00 -11.69 -9.55
C GLN A 624 7.17 -12.62 -10.76
N LEU A 625 8.41 -12.99 -11.11
CA LEU A 625 8.67 -14.00 -12.14
C LEU A 625 8.09 -15.36 -11.76
N ILE A 626 8.32 -15.82 -10.53
CA ILE A 626 7.75 -17.09 -10.03
C ILE A 626 6.22 -17.04 -10.08
N LYS A 627 5.61 -15.93 -9.64
CA LYS A 627 4.15 -15.73 -9.65
C LYS A 627 3.59 -15.72 -11.07
N TRP A 628 4.31 -15.15 -12.03
CA TRP A 628 3.94 -15.11 -13.44
C TRP A 628 4.01 -16.50 -14.08
N GLU A 629 5.09 -17.24 -13.87
CA GLU A 629 5.27 -18.60 -14.40
C GLU A 629 4.22 -19.58 -13.85
N ASN A 630 3.92 -19.51 -12.55
CA ASN A 630 2.86 -20.31 -11.95
C ASN A 630 1.49 -19.98 -12.54
N TYR A 631 1.22 -18.71 -12.85
CA TYR A 631 -0.04 -18.29 -13.46
C TYR A 631 -0.20 -18.83 -14.89
N LEU A 632 0.86 -18.77 -15.70
CA LEU A 632 0.89 -19.36 -17.04
C LEU A 632 0.52 -20.86 -17.02
N GLN A 633 1.19 -21.64 -16.18
CA GLN A 633 0.96 -23.08 -16.07
C GLN A 633 -0.45 -23.42 -15.56
N THR A 634 -0.91 -22.69 -14.54
CA THR A 634 -2.23 -22.94 -13.93
C THR A 634 -3.35 -22.66 -14.93
N LEU A 635 -3.25 -21.56 -15.68
CA LEU A 635 -4.26 -21.18 -16.66
C LEU A 635 -4.30 -22.14 -17.85
N GLU A 636 -3.14 -22.60 -18.34
CA GLU A 636 -3.06 -23.61 -19.40
C GLU A 636 -3.71 -24.92 -18.97
N ALA A 637 -3.33 -25.43 -17.79
CA ALA A 637 -3.85 -26.69 -17.26
C ALA A 637 -5.36 -26.61 -17.01
N HIS A 638 -5.86 -25.47 -16.56
CA HIS A 638 -7.30 -25.24 -16.41
C HIS A 638 -8.02 -25.25 -17.76
N SER A 639 -7.52 -24.49 -18.74
CA SER A 639 -8.15 -24.39 -20.07
C SER A 639 -8.18 -25.75 -20.80
N CYS A 640 -7.13 -26.56 -20.64
CA CYS A 640 -7.10 -27.92 -21.21
C CYS A 640 -8.16 -28.84 -20.58
N ARG A 641 -8.37 -28.74 -19.26
CA ARG A 641 -9.40 -29.53 -18.57
C ARG A 641 -10.80 -29.21 -19.09
N LEU A 642 -11.11 -27.94 -19.32
CA LEU A 642 -12.41 -27.52 -19.88
C LEU A 642 -12.67 -28.12 -21.26
N VAL A 643 -11.63 -28.12 -22.10
CA VAL A 643 -11.71 -28.76 -23.43
C VAL A 643 -12.03 -30.24 -23.27
N GLN A 644 -11.32 -30.94 -22.38
CA GLN A 644 -11.53 -32.36 -22.15
C GLN A 644 -12.94 -32.67 -21.60
N ASP A 645 -13.43 -31.87 -20.65
CA ASP A 645 -14.78 -32.01 -20.09
C ASP A 645 -15.85 -31.83 -21.16
N LYS A 646 -15.63 -30.89 -22.08
CA LYS A 646 -16.53 -30.68 -23.22
C LYS A 646 -16.53 -31.87 -24.18
N VAL A 647 -15.35 -32.39 -24.52
CA VAL A 647 -15.20 -33.56 -25.40
C VAL A 647 -15.93 -34.76 -24.81
N ASP A 648 -15.74 -35.00 -23.51
CA ASP A 648 -16.43 -36.04 -22.76
C ASP A 648 -17.95 -35.84 -22.81
N GLN A 649 -18.44 -34.62 -22.57
CA GLN A 649 -19.87 -34.30 -22.63
C GLN A 649 -20.52 -34.68 -23.97
N VAL A 650 -19.92 -34.23 -25.08
CA VAL A 650 -20.49 -34.34 -26.44
C VAL A 650 -20.44 -35.79 -26.92
N PHE A 651 -19.25 -36.39 -26.88
CA PHE A 651 -19.03 -37.67 -27.56
C PHE A 651 -19.18 -38.88 -26.66
N ARG A 652 -18.89 -38.79 -25.35
CA ARG A 652 -18.99 -39.95 -24.44
C ARG A 652 -20.37 -40.08 -23.80
N TYR A 653 -21.07 -38.97 -23.56
CA TYR A 653 -22.39 -39.02 -22.90
C TYR A 653 -23.55 -38.74 -23.87
N GLU A 654 -23.56 -37.61 -24.57
CA GLU A 654 -24.72 -37.19 -25.39
C GLU A 654 -24.96 -38.09 -26.59
N ALA A 655 -23.91 -38.50 -27.31
CA ALA A 655 -24.04 -39.44 -28.43
C ALA A 655 -24.73 -40.76 -28.03
N ILE A 656 -24.38 -41.32 -26.86
CA ILE A 656 -24.96 -42.58 -26.36
C ILE A 656 -26.42 -42.39 -25.93
N VAL A 657 -26.73 -41.29 -25.24
CA VAL A 657 -28.11 -40.96 -24.83
C VAL A 657 -29.00 -40.78 -26.06
N ASN A 658 -28.51 -40.11 -27.10
CA ASN A 658 -29.23 -39.91 -28.36
C ASN A 658 -29.50 -41.22 -29.10
N LYS A 659 -28.56 -42.17 -29.06
CA LYS A 659 -28.78 -43.53 -29.58
C LYS A 659 -29.96 -44.23 -28.89
N TYR A 660 -29.97 -44.27 -27.56
CA TYR A 660 -31.07 -44.91 -26.81
C TYR A 660 -32.41 -44.18 -27.01
N LYS A 661 -32.38 -42.85 -27.18
CA LYS A 661 -33.57 -42.05 -27.50
C LYS A 661 -34.17 -42.45 -28.84
N ALA A 662 -33.34 -42.64 -29.86
CA ALA A 662 -33.79 -43.10 -31.19
C ALA A 662 -34.38 -44.53 -31.12
N GLU A 663 -33.72 -45.45 -30.40
CA GLU A 663 -34.21 -46.82 -30.19
C GLU A 663 -35.58 -46.85 -29.49
N LEU A 664 -35.76 -46.04 -28.44
CA LEU A 664 -37.05 -45.90 -27.74
C LEU A 664 -38.15 -45.36 -28.67
N GLN A 665 -37.86 -44.34 -29.48
CA GLN A 665 -38.84 -43.77 -30.40
C GLN A 665 -39.30 -44.78 -31.46
N THR A 666 -38.39 -45.61 -31.98
CA THR A 666 -38.69 -46.68 -32.93
C THR A 666 -39.61 -47.73 -32.30
N GLU A 667 -39.28 -48.20 -31.10
CA GLU A 667 -40.11 -49.21 -30.41
C GLU A 667 -41.51 -48.69 -30.08
N LEU A 668 -41.62 -47.44 -29.61
CA LEU A 668 -42.93 -46.82 -29.38
C LEU A 668 -43.76 -46.79 -30.67
N THR A 669 -43.16 -46.42 -31.80
CA THR A 669 -43.84 -46.35 -33.11
C THR A 669 -44.32 -47.73 -33.59
N GLU A 670 -43.50 -48.77 -33.39
CA GLU A 670 -43.86 -50.15 -33.74
C GLU A 670 -45.02 -50.67 -32.88
N GLU A 671 -45.00 -50.43 -31.57
CA GLU A 671 -46.06 -50.87 -30.65
C GLU A 671 -47.41 -50.17 -30.94
N PHE A 672 -47.37 -48.89 -31.31
CA PHE A 672 -48.56 -48.18 -31.80
C PHE A 672 -49.12 -48.79 -33.09
N SER A 673 -48.24 -49.16 -34.03
CA SER A 673 -48.63 -49.80 -35.30
C SER A 673 -49.29 -51.17 -35.08
N ARG A 674 -49.03 -51.83 -33.93
CA ARG A 674 -49.63 -53.11 -33.52
C ARG A 674 -50.97 -52.97 -32.78
N GLY A 675 -51.42 -51.74 -32.47
CA GLY A 675 -52.77 -51.44 -31.97
C GLY A 675 -53.05 -51.75 -30.48
N LYS A 676 -52.03 -51.98 -29.65
CA LYS A 676 -52.18 -52.30 -28.20
C LYS A 676 -51.42 -51.34 -27.28
N PHE A 677 -51.55 -50.03 -27.50
CA PHE A 677 -50.82 -49.05 -26.69
C PHE A 677 -51.73 -48.32 -25.71
N ASP A 678 -51.56 -48.60 -24.40
CA ASP A 678 -52.07 -47.76 -23.32
C ASP A 678 -51.01 -46.70 -22.97
N VAL A 679 -51.40 -45.43 -23.05
CA VAL A 679 -50.48 -44.29 -22.95
C VAL A 679 -49.81 -44.18 -21.58
N ASP A 680 -50.50 -44.57 -20.51
CA ASP A 680 -49.93 -44.46 -19.16
C ASP A 680 -49.21 -45.75 -18.73
N GLY A 681 -49.81 -46.93 -18.94
CA GLY A 681 -49.23 -48.21 -18.56
C GLY A 681 -48.09 -48.67 -19.49
N SER A 682 -48.33 -48.72 -20.80
CA SER A 682 -47.37 -49.27 -21.77
C SER A 682 -46.14 -48.37 -21.93
N PHE A 683 -46.31 -47.04 -21.97
CA PHE A 683 -45.17 -46.10 -22.00
C PHE A 683 -44.27 -46.28 -20.77
N ARG A 684 -44.87 -46.27 -19.57
CA ARG A 684 -44.11 -46.38 -18.32
C ARG A 684 -43.33 -47.69 -18.27
N HIS A 685 -43.92 -48.79 -18.72
CA HIS A 685 -43.24 -50.08 -18.79
C HIS A 685 -42.02 -50.04 -19.73
N ILE A 686 -42.19 -49.56 -20.96
CA ILE A 686 -41.12 -49.51 -21.97
C ILE A 686 -40.01 -48.55 -21.53
N PHE A 687 -40.37 -47.35 -21.05
CA PHE A 687 -39.40 -46.34 -20.64
C PHE A 687 -38.51 -46.82 -19.48
N TYR A 688 -39.10 -47.33 -18.40
CA TYR A 688 -38.32 -47.81 -17.26
C TYR A 688 -37.54 -49.11 -17.57
N ARG A 689 -37.97 -49.90 -18.56
CA ARG A 689 -37.16 -51.02 -19.08
C ARG A 689 -35.87 -50.51 -19.72
N PHE A 690 -35.93 -49.45 -20.52
CA PHE A 690 -34.73 -48.78 -21.05
C PHE A 690 -33.86 -48.19 -19.95
N VAL A 691 -34.45 -47.47 -18.98
CA VAL A 691 -33.68 -46.91 -17.84
C VAL A 691 -32.89 -48.01 -17.11
N ASN A 692 -33.53 -49.14 -16.82
CA ASN A 692 -32.89 -50.27 -16.15
C ASN A 692 -31.81 -50.94 -17.02
N MET A 693 -32.02 -51.02 -18.34
CA MET A 693 -31.03 -51.54 -19.28
C MET A 693 -29.81 -50.63 -19.35
N ILE A 694 -30.01 -49.32 -19.47
CA ILE A 694 -28.94 -48.31 -19.54
C ILE A 694 -28.12 -48.32 -18.25
N ALA A 695 -28.79 -48.37 -17.08
CA ALA A 695 -28.12 -48.43 -15.78
C ALA A 695 -27.23 -49.69 -15.60
N LYS A 696 -27.56 -50.80 -16.28
CA LYS A 696 -26.72 -52.02 -16.29
C LYS A 696 -25.55 -51.92 -17.27
N MET A 697 -25.79 -51.35 -18.45
CA MET A 697 -24.77 -51.24 -19.51
C MET A 697 -23.74 -50.15 -19.21
N HIS A 698 -24.13 -49.12 -18.45
CA HIS A 698 -23.32 -47.96 -18.10
C HIS A 698 -23.40 -47.71 -16.59
N PRO A 699 -22.69 -48.52 -15.76
CA PRO A 699 -22.70 -48.37 -14.31
C PRO A 699 -22.11 -47.03 -13.87
N LEU A 700 -22.57 -46.53 -12.71
CA LEU A 700 -22.13 -45.25 -12.14
C LEU A 700 -20.71 -45.37 -11.60
N LEU A 701 -19.85 -44.40 -11.91
CA LEU A 701 -18.47 -44.38 -11.44
C LEU A 701 -18.42 -44.27 -9.91
N SER A 702 -19.39 -43.62 -9.28
CA SER A 702 -19.52 -43.55 -7.81
C SER A 702 -19.49 -44.92 -7.12
N ASN A 703 -19.91 -45.98 -7.82
CA ASN A 703 -19.88 -47.34 -7.29
C ASN A 703 -18.46 -47.91 -7.19
N GLU A 704 -17.54 -47.41 -8.01
CA GLU A 704 -16.16 -47.87 -8.12
C GLU A 704 -15.15 -46.90 -7.46
N VAL A 705 -15.55 -45.65 -7.18
CA VAL A 705 -14.68 -44.61 -6.56
C VAL A 705 -14.00 -45.09 -5.30
N LEU A 706 -14.69 -45.84 -4.43
CA LEU A 706 -14.09 -46.29 -3.18
C LEU A 706 -12.90 -47.24 -3.42
N GLU A 707 -13.00 -48.14 -4.41
CA GLU A 707 -11.94 -49.08 -4.76
C GLU A 707 -10.81 -48.40 -5.53
N LEU A 708 -11.16 -47.54 -6.50
CA LEU A 708 -10.19 -46.75 -7.26
C LEU A 708 -9.40 -45.81 -6.35
N PHE A 709 -10.08 -45.17 -5.40
CA PHE A 709 -9.48 -44.28 -4.41
C PHE A 709 -8.50 -45.05 -3.52
N ASP A 710 -8.91 -46.20 -2.98
CA ASP A 710 -8.04 -47.01 -2.14
C ASP A 710 -6.81 -47.48 -2.94
N LYS A 711 -6.96 -47.81 -4.22
CA LYS A 711 -5.83 -48.17 -5.09
C LYS A 711 -4.87 -47.00 -5.33
N ALA A 712 -5.38 -45.79 -5.57
CA ALA A 712 -4.56 -44.60 -5.81
C ALA A 712 -3.90 -44.08 -4.52
N PHE A 713 -4.64 -44.03 -3.41
CA PHE A 713 -4.13 -43.53 -2.13
C PHE A 713 -3.08 -44.46 -1.52
N PHE A 714 -3.25 -45.78 -1.67
CA PHE A 714 -2.31 -46.79 -1.17
C PHE A 714 -1.24 -47.20 -2.18
N ASP A 715 -1.05 -46.41 -3.24
CA ASP A 715 0.09 -46.59 -4.13
C ASP A 715 1.41 -46.46 -3.34
N GLU A 716 2.37 -47.36 -3.60
CA GLU A 716 3.61 -47.47 -2.83
C GLU A 716 4.47 -46.21 -2.95
N ASP A 717 4.36 -45.48 -4.06
CA ASP A 717 5.08 -44.23 -4.29
C ASP A 717 4.49 -43.05 -3.49
N ILE A 718 3.31 -43.20 -2.90
CA ILE A 718 2.56 -42.12 -2.24
C ILE A 718 2.35 -42.36 -0.77
N THR A 719 1.97 -43.58 -0.37
CA THR A 719 1.69 -43.91 1.02
C THR A 719 2.56 -45.10 1.44
N PRO A 720 3.60 -44.87 2.26
CA PRO A 720 4.48 -45.94 2.74
C PRO A 720 3.71 -47.06 3.46
N ALA A 721 4.21 -48.30 3.35
CA ALA A 721 3.54 -49.50 3.87
C ALA A 721 3.17 -49.42 5.38
N HIS A 722 3.94 -48.69 6.19
CA HIS A 722 3.64 -48.51 7.62
C HIS A 722 2.42 -47.61 7.87
N GLU A 723 2.21 -46.57 7.05
CA GLU A 723 1.02 -45.70 7.11
C GLU A 723 -0.24 -46.46 6.64
N VAL A 724 -0.11 -47.29 5.60
CA VAL A 724 -1.21 -48.14 5.12
C VAL A 724 -1.68 -49.09 6.24
N GLN A 725 -0.74 -49.73 6.94
CA GLN A 725 -1.08 -50.57 8.09
C GLN A 725 -1.70 -49.79 9.24
N MET A 726 -1.30 -48.54 9.46
CA MET A 726 -1.87 -47.65 10.46
C MET A 726 -3.33 -47.29 10.12
N ILE A 727 -3.60 -46.85 8.89
CA ILE A 727 -4.94 -46.47 8.43
C ILE A 727 -5.90 -47.67 8.53
N ARG A 728 -5.44 -48.88 8.15
CA ARG A 728 -6.22 -50.13 8.26
C ARG A 728 -6.56 -50.53 9.71
N LYS A 729 -5.80 -50.06 10.70
CA LYS A 729 -6.08 -50.29 12.14
C LYS A 729 -7.14 -49.34 12.71
N GLY A 730 -7.59 -48.34 11.95
CA GLY A 730 -8.60 -47.35 12.36
C GLY A 730 -8.01 -46.13 13.07
N ARG A 731 -8.87 -45.19 13.50
CA ARG A 731 -8.45 -43.92 14.11
C ARG A 731 -7.47 -44.15 15.28
N PRO A 732 -6.28 -43.52 15.28
CA PRO A 732 -5.35 -43.61 16.40
C PRO A 732 -6.01 -43.17 17.72
N LYS A 733 -5.78 -43.90 18.82
CA LYS A 733 -6.30 -43.53 20.15
C LYS A 733 -5.52 -42.35 20.71
N ASP A 734 -6.21 -41.36 21.29
CA ASP A 734 -5.66 -40.21 22.04
C ASP A 734 -4.85 -40.66 23.28
N LYS A 735 -3.66 -41.23 23.05
CA LYS A 735 -2.75 -41.65 24.11
C LYS A 735 -1.80 -40.51 24.44
N ARG A 736 -2.28 -39.46 25.10
CA ARG A 736 -1.54 -38.54 26.02
C ARG A 736 -2.26 -37.19 26.17
N ARG A 737 -3.40 -37.18 26.86
CA ARG A 737 -3.93 -35.93 27.43
C ARG A 737 -3.40 -35.62 28.84
N ASN A 738 -2.79 -36.59 29.54
CA ASN A 738 -2.65 -36.51 31.00
C ASN A 738 -1.25 -36.62 31.61
N VAL A 739 -0.15 -36.77 30.84
CA VAL A 739 1.19 -36.95 31.45
C VAL A 739 2.13 -35.76 31.21
N ILE A 740 2.05 -35.13 30.04
CA ILE A 740 2.98 -34.05 29.67
C ILE A 740 2.45 -32.68 30.15
N SER A 741 1.13 -32.47 30.20
CA SER A 741 0.51 -31.23 30.67
C SER A 741 0.80 -30.95 32.15
N THR A 742 0.83 -32.00 32.99
CA THR A 742 1.10 -31.89 34.44
C THR A 742 2.58 -31.70 34.76
N LEU A 743 3.50 -32.15 33.89
CA LEU A 743 4.96 -32.06 34.09
C LEU A 743 5.57 -30.81 33.44
N MET A 744 4.97 -30.29 32.36
CA MET A 744 5.46 -29.08 31.67
C MET A 744 4.89 -27.78 32.26
N SER A 745 3.71 -27.82 32.89
CA SER A 745 3.17 -26.66 33.62
C SER A 745 4.01 -26.30 34.85
N SER A 746 4.76 -27.25 35.42
CA SER A 746 5.73 -27.00 36.49
C SER A 746 7.07 -26.41 36.03
N LEU A 747 7.32 -26.31 34.71
CA LEU A 747 8.61 -25.87 34.15
C LEU A 747 8.54 -24.59 33.30
N GLY A 748 7.36 -23.95 33.19
CA GLY A 748 7.26 -22.59 32.65
C GLY A 748 7.72 -22.40 31.20
N MET A 749 7.72 -23.45 30.37
CA MET A 749 8.08 -23.35 28.95
C MET A 749 6.82 -23.42 28.07
N SER A 750 6.47 -22.33 27.39
CA SER A 750 5.43 -22.32 26.34
C SER A 750 6.05 -22.72 25.01
N SER A 751 5.86 -23.98 24.60
CA SER A 751 6.02 -24.37 23.20
C SER A 751 4.65 -24.34 22.51
N ASN A 752 4.61 -23.85 21.27
CA ASN A 752 3.46 -23.98 20.36
C ASN A 752 3.07 -25.47 20.29
N GLN A 753 1.98 -25.85 20.94
CA GLN A 753 1.43 -27.19 20.83
C GLN A 753 0.14 -27.13 20.02
N PHE A 754 0.21 -27.64 18.78
CA PHE A 754 -0.97 -28.00 18.02
C PHE A 754 -1.82 -28.98 18.82
N THR A 755 -3.11 -28.68 18.97
CA THR A 755 -4.08 -29.65 19.47
C THR A 755 -4.49 -30.62 18.36
N VAL A 756 -4.94 -31.81 18.74
CA VAL A 756 -5.49 -32.80 17.80
C VAL A 756 -6.58 -32.17 16.92
N LYS A 757 -7.44 -31.35 17.52
CA LYS A 757 -8.57 -30.72 16.82
C LYS A 757 -8.10 -29.69 15.78
N GLU A 758 -7.11 -28.87 16.11
CA GLU A 758 -6.53 -27.89 15.17
C GLU A 758 -5.87 -28.55 13.98
N VAL A 759 -5.13 -29.66 14.17
CA VAL A 759 -4.52 -30.40 13.05
C VAL A 759 -5.59 -31.02 12.16
N GLU A 760 -6.64 -31.60 12.74
CA GLU A 760 -7.73 -32.17 11.94
C GLU A 760 -8.54 -31.10 11.19
N GLU A 761 -8.79 -29.94 11.79
CA GLU A 761 -9.45 -28.80 11.13
C GLU A 761 -8.56 -28.24 10.01
N MET A 762 -7.27 -28.04 10.27
CA MET A 762 -6.28 -27.61 9.27
C MET A 762 -6.26 -28.55 8.06
N VAL A 763 -6.18 -29.87 8.29
CA VAL A 763 -6.20 -30.86 7.19
C VAL A 763 -7.54 -30.84 6.45
N ARG A 764 -8.66 -30.74 7.15
CA ARG A 764 -10.00 -30.66 6.52
C ARG A 764 -10.14 -29.42 5.66
N ASP A 765 -9.73 -28.26 6.16
CA ASP A 765 -9.80 -26.99 5.44
C ASP A 765 -8.88 -26.99 4.22
N TYR A 766 -7.68 -27.55 4.36
CA TYR A 766 -6.73 -27.67 3.25
C TYR A 766 -7.21 -28.63 2.16
N VAL A 767 -7.72 -29.81 2.54
CA VAL A 767 -8.33 -30.75 1.58
C VAL A 767 -9.51 -30.11 0.87
N GLN A 768 -10.38 -29.41 1.60
CA GLN A 768 -11.50 -28.67 1.02
C GLN A 768 -11.02 -27.61 0.01
N ALA A 769 -9.92 -26.92 0.29
CA ALA A 769 -9.30 -25.95 -0.60
C ALA A 769 -8.64 -26.59 -1.84
N CYS A 770 -8.06 -27.79 -1.71
CA CYS A 770 -7.54 -28.55 -2.84
C CYS A 770 -8.66 -29.05 -3.78
N LEU A 771 -9.81 -29.41 -3.21
CA LEU A 771 -10.93 -29.99 -3.97
C LEU A 771 -11.96 -28.96 -4.45
N ILE A 772 -11.77 -27.67 -4.17
CA ILE A 772 -12.77 -26.63 -4.47
C ILE A 772 -13.08 -26.51 -5.98
N ASN A 773 -12.15 -26.96 -6.84
CA ASN A 773 -12.24 -26.93 -8.31
C ASN A 773 -12.34 -28.33 -8.93
N VAL A 774 -12.76 -29.31 -8.15
CA VAL A 774 -12.84 -30.71 -8.57
C VAL A 774 -14.31 -31.06 -8.79
N ASP A 775 -14.68 -31.19 -10.07
CA ASP A 775 -16.05 -31.52 -10.47
C ASP A 775 -16.28 -33.02 -10.58
N ARG A 776 -15.22 -33.83 -10.79
CA ARG A 776 -15.28 -35.28 -11.01
C ARG A 776 -14.07 -35.98 -10.39
N TYR A 777 -14.26 -37.22 -9.95
CA TYR A 777 -13.19 -38.07 -9.45
C TYR A 777 -12.20 -38.48 -10.54
N THR A 778 -10.90 -38.35 -10.27
CA THR A 778 -9.80 -39.01 -11.00
C THR A 778 -8.71 -39.45 -10.00
N ASN A 779 -7.90 -40.43 -10.39
CA ASN A 779 -6.78 -40.90 -9.55
C ASN A 779 -5.72 -39.79 -9.35
N ASP A 780 -5.46 -38.96 -10.37
CA ASP A 780 -4.46 -37.90 -10.30
C ASP A 780 -4.76 -36.88 -9.19
N ILE A 781 -6.03 -36.59 -8.95
CA ILE A 781 -6.47 -35.68 -7.89
C ILE A 781 -6.15 -36.24 -6.51
N VAL A 782 -6.29 -37.57 -6.35
CA VAL A 782 -5.89 -38.26 -5.12
C VAL A 782 -4.39 -38.07 -4.90
N MET A 783 -3.59 -38.31 -5.94
CA MET A 783 -2.13 -38.19 -5.84
C MET A 783 -1.70 -36.75 -5.50
N ASP A 784 -2.21 -35.77 -6.25
CA ASP A 784 -1.87 -34.36 -6.10
C ASP A 784 -2.28 -33.81 -4.73
N CYS A 785 -3.52 -34.08 -4.28
CA CYS A 785 -3.99 -33.64 -2.97
C CYS A 785 -3.17 -34.28 -1.83
N CYS A 786 -2.77 -35.55 -1.98
CA CYS A 786 -1.93 -36.23 -1.00
C CYS A 786 -0.54 -35.59 -0.89
N LEU A 787 0.11 -35.33 -2.03
CA LEU A 787 1.46 -34.73 -2.05
C LEU A 787 1.44 -33.30 -1.49
N LYS A 788 0.45 -32.48 -1.89
CA LYS A 788 0.29 -31.10 -1.40
C LYS A 788 0.02 -31.05 0.09
N THR A 789 -0.91 -31.88 0.59
CA THR A 789 -1.23 -31.91 2.03
C THR A 789 -0.01 -32.35 2.85
N ARG A 790 0.75 -33.34 2.37
CA ARG A 790 1.99 -33.77 3.05
C ARG A 790 3.06 -32.67 3.06
N SER A 791 3.20 -31.92 1.96
CA SER A 791 4.10 -30.76 1.90
C SER A 791 3.67 -29.62 2.84
N MET A 792 2.36 -29.40 3.00
CA MET A 792 1.84 -28.43 3.95
C MET A 792 2.13 -28.86 5.40
N LEU A 793 1.88 -30.14 5.73
CA LEU A 793 2.13 -30.68 7.07
C LEU A 793 3.61 -30.61 7.47
N SER A 794 4.53 -30.78 6.50
CA SER A 794 5.97 -30.65 6.74
C SER A 794 6.38 -29.18 6.94
N HIS A 795 5.80 -28.24 6.16
CA HIS A 795 6.04 -26.81 6.31
C HIS A 795 5.57 -26.27 7.66
N GLU A 796 4.37 -26.68 8.11
CA GLU A 796 3.79 -26.29 9.41
C GLU A 796 4.47 -26.94 10.61
N LYS A 797 5.51 -27.77 10.38
CA LYS A 797 6.29 -28.47 11.43
C LYS A 797 5.38 -29.25 12.40
N VAL A 798 4.36 -29.92 11.89
CA VAL A 798 3.44 -30.73 12.71
C VAL A 798 4.24 -31.84 13.41
N PRO A 799 4.13 -31.99 14.74
CA PRO A 799 4.86 -33.02 15.47
C PRO A 799 4.58 -34.43 14.94
N ASN A 800 5.61 -35.27 14.85
CA ASN A 800 5.49 -36.66 14.40
C ASN A 800 4.42 -37.46 15.18
N THR A 801 4.13 -37.08 16.42
CA THR A 801 3.07 -37.70 17.24
C THR A 801 1.64 -37.40 16.75
N LEU A 802 1.44 -36.32 15.99
CA LEU A 802 0.14 -35.92 15.42
C LEU A 802 0.04 -36.22 13.92
N MET A 803 1.15 -36.53 13.25
CA MET A 803 1.17 -36.91 11.83
C MET A 803 0.29 -38.13 11.53
N GLU A 804 0.25 -39.12 12.42
CA GLU A 804 -0.65 -40.27 12.30
C GLU A 804 -2.13 -39.85 12.23
N ILE A 805 -2.52 -38.84 13.03
CA ILE A 805 -3.89 -38.32 13.05
C ILE A 805 -4.15 -37.46 11.80
N ALA A 806 -3.17 -36.66 11.38
CA ALA A 806 -3.26 -35.84 10.18
C ALA A 806 -3.46 -36.70 8.92
N ILE A 807 -2.67 -37.77 8.75
CA ILE A 807 -2.74 -38.68 7.60
C ILE A 807 -4.05 -39.49 7.61
N TYR A 808 -4.51 -39.95 8.78
CA TYR A 808 -5.81 -40.60 8.91
C TYR A 808 -6.96 -39.64 8.53
N THR A 809 -6.87 -38.38 8.97
CA THR A 809 -7.88 -37.35 8.66
C THR A 809 -7.89 -36.99 7.18
N LEU A 810 -6.72 -36.90 6.55
CA LEU A 810 -6.56 -36.73 5.10
C LEU A 810 -7.27 -37.88 4.36
N TYR A 811 -6.98 -39.14 4.70
CA TYR A 811 -7.59 -40.30 4.06
C TYR A 811 -9.13 -40.27 4.15
N VAL A 812 -9.68 -40.11 5.36
CA VAL A 812 -11.14 -40.14 5.56
C VAL A 812 -11.83 -38.95 4.89
N THR A 813 -11.26 -37.76 5.01
CA THR A 813 -11.85 -36.52 4.46
C THR A 813 -11.82 -36.56 2.94
N LEU A 814 -10.67 -36.85 2.34
CA LEU A 814 -10.49 -36.89 0.90
C LEU A 814 -11.37 -37.98 0.27
N LYS A 815 -11.41 -39.19 0.86
CA LYS A 815 -12.28 -40.29 0.41
C LYS A 815 -13.75 -39.91 0.42
N GLY A 816 -14.23 -39.32 1.52
CA GLY A 816 -15.62 -38.91 1.66
C GLY A 816 -16.01 -37.76 0.72
N GLN A 817 -15.15 -36.77 0.56
CA GLN A 817 -15.41 -35.62 -0.31
C GLN A 817 -15.41 -36.01 -1.78
N LEU A 818 -14.42 -36.80 -2.23
CA LEU A 818 -14.36 -37.25 -3.63
C LEU A 818 -15.51 -38.18 -4.00
N LEU A 819 -15.95 -39.06 -3.10
CA LEU A 819 -17.17 -39.85 -3.33
C LEU A 819 -18.39 -38.94 -3.50
N ASN A 820 -18.56 -37.94 -2.64
CA ASN A 820 -19.68 -37.01 -2.72
C ASN A 820 -19.64 -36.18 -4.01
N ILE A 821 -18.45 -35.71 -4.41
CA ILE A 821 -18.24 -35.02 -5.69
C ILE A 821 -18.67 -35.93 -6.85
N GLN A 822 -18.19 -37.18 -6.90
CA GLN A 822 -18.55 -38.09 -7.98
C GLN A 822 -20.05 -38.44 -7.97
N MET A 823 -20.66 -38.65 -6.81
CA MET A 823 -22.11 -38.91 -6.71
C MET A 823 -22.92 -37.73 -7.21
N LYS A 824 -22.55 -36.50 -6.85
CA LYS A 824 -23.19 -35.28 -7.37
C LYS A 824 -23.03 -35.18 -8.88
N TRP A 825 -21.85 -35.48 -9.39
CA TRP A 825 -21.56 -35.46 -10.82
C TRP A 825 -22.37 -36.53 -11.57
N ASP A 826 -22.39 -37.77 -11.10
CA ASP A 826 -23.12 -38.90 -11.70
C ASP A 826 -24.63 -38.65 -11.73
N ASN A 827 -25.19 -38.07 -10.66
CA ASN A 827 -26.61 -37.69 -10.60
C ASN A 827 -27.00 -36.66 -11.67
N LYS A 828 -26.04 -35.86 -12.15
CA LYS A 828 -26.29 -34.81 -13.16
C LYS A 828 -25.92 -35.26 -14.58
N ASN A 829 -24.85 -36.04 -14.72
CA ASN A 829 -24.15 -36.25 -15.99
C ASN A 829 -24.10 -37.70 -16.48
N SER A 830 -24.45 -38.69 -15.65
CA SER A 830 -24.48 -40.09 -16.09
C SER A 830 -25.46 -40.30 -17.25
N ILE A 831 -25.20 -41.32 -18.08
CA ILE A 831 -26.04 -41.65 -19.25
C ILE A 831 -27.48 -41.94 -18.80
N SER A 832 -27.64 -42.68 -17.69
CA SER A 832 -28.94 -42.97 -17.08
C SER A 832 -29.67 -41.70 -16.59
N ALA A 833 -28.95 -40.80 -15.91
CA ALA A 833 -29.53 -39.54 -15.42
C ALA A 833 -29.93 -38.61 -16.57
N LYS A 834 -29.09 -38.50 -17.62
CA LYS A 834 -29.40 -37.74 -18.83
C LYS A 834 -30.58 -38.34 -19.59
N PHE A 835 -30.66 -39.68 -19.71
CA PHE A 835 -31.79 -40.35 -20.37
C PHE A 835 -33.12 -40.15 -19.62
N MET A 836 -33.10 -40.22 -18.28
CA MET A 836 -34.28 -39.99 -17.43
C MET A 836 -34.95 -38.63 -17.67
N LYS A 837 -34.18 -37.58 -17.99
CA LYS A 837 -34.75 -36.24 -18.29
C LYS A 837 -35.72 -36.24 -19.48
N TYR A 838 -35.64 -37.21 -20.37
CA TYR A 838 -36.50 -37.30 -21.55
C TYR A 838 -37.85 -37.97 -21.29
N GLU A 839 -38.14 -38.44 -20.07
CA GLU A 839 -39.40 -39.13 -19.75
C GLU A 839 -40.63 -38.33 -20.21
N GLY A 840 -40.72 -37.06 -19.82
CA GLY A 840 -41.86 -36.21 -20.17
C GLY A 840 -41.97 -35.94 -21.68
N THR A 841 -40.85 -35.73 -22.35
CA THR A 841 -40.81 -35.43 -23.79
C THR A 841 -41.18 -36.67 -24.61
N MET A 842 -40.69 -37.84 -24.22
CA MET A 842 -41.03 -39.13 -24.84
C MET A 842 -42.47 -39.55 -24.54
N LYS A 843 -42.98 -39.24 -23.33
CA LYS A 843 -44.40 -39.44 -22.99
C LYS A 843 -45.30 -38.58 -23.87
N THR A 844 -44.92 -37.32 -24.10
CA THR A 844 -45.65 -36.40 -24.99
C THR A 844 -45.63 -36.92 -26.44
N PHE A 845 -44.49 -37.42 -26.92
CA PHE A 845 -44.39 -38.07 -28.22
C PHE A 845 -45.34 -39.28 -28.34
N ALA A 846 -45.39 -40.14 -27.32
CA ALA A 846 -46.31 -41.27 -27.27
C ALA A 846 -47.79 -40.83 -27.23
N ILE A 847 -48.14 -39.78 -26.47
CA ILE A 847 -49.49 -39.19 -26.47
C ILE A 847 -49.85 -38.71 -27.88
N ASN A 848 -48.97 -37.99 -28.57
CA ASN A 848 -49.26 -37.47 -29.90
C ASN A 848 -49.42 -38.59 -30.95
N LEU A 849 -48.67 -39.69 -30.81
CA LEU A 849 -48.89 -40.89 -31.61
C LEU A 849 -50.28 -41.50 -31.35
N SER A 850 -50.73 -41.54 -30.09
CA SER A 850 -52.06 -42.06 -29.73
C SER A 850 -53.23 -41.24 -30.27
N LEU A 851 -53.02 -39.94 -30.49
CA LEU A 851 -54.02 -39.02 -31.05
C LEU A 851 -54.11 -39.11 -32.59
N GLY A 852 -53.30 -39.94 -33.24
CA GLY A 852 -53.36 -40.18 -34.69
C GLY A 852 -52.70 -39.10 -35.55
N HIS A 853 -51.84 -38.26 -34.97
CA HIS A 853 -51.09 -37.25 -35.72
C HIS A 853 -50.17 -37.88 -36.78
N LYS A 854 -50.11 -37.28 -37.98
CA LYS A 854 -49.27 -37.76 -39.09
C LYS A 854 -47.86 -37.15 -39.00
N ALA A 855 -46.94 -37.59 -39.88
CA ALA A 855 -45.52 -37.23 -39.81
C ALA A 855 -45.24 -35.71 -39.72
N ALA A 856 -45.90 -34.89 -40.54
CA ALA A 856 -45.74 -33.44 -40.51
C ALA A 856 -46.31 -32.79 -39.23
N ASP A 857 -47.46 -33.27 -38.74
CA ASP A 857 -48.06 -32.79 -37.47
C ASP A 857 -47.18 -33.16 -36.27
N LEU A 858 -46.66 -34.39 -36.25
CA LEU A 858 -45.76 -34.87 -35.20
C LEU A 858 -44.46 -34.07 -35.18
N LEU A 859 -43.89 -33.75 -36.35
CA LEU A 859 -42.69 -32.91 -36.46
C LEU A 859 -42.94 -31.50 -35.93
N ILE A 860 -44.04 -30.86 -36.34
CA ILE A 860 -44.41 -29.50 -35.89
C ILE A 860 -44.62 -29.48 -34.38
N ILE A 861 -45.44 -30.37 -33.83
CA ILE A 861 -45.74 -30.42 -32.39
C ILE A 861 -44.46 -30.68 -31.58
N THR A 862 -43.58 -31.55 -32.07
CA THR A 862 -42.31 -31.85 -31.40
C THR A 862 -41.38 -30.63 -31.38
N LEU A 863 -41.26 -29.91 -32.49
CA LEU A 863 -40.43 -28.71 -32.58
C LEU A 863 -41.02 -27.52 -31.79
N VAL A 864 -42.34 -27.35 -31.79
CA VAL A 864 -43.03 -26.35 -30.96
C VAL A 864 -42.79 -26.61 -29.47
N ASN A 865 -42.97 -27.86 -29.02
CA ASN A 865 -42.71 -28.22 -27.62
C ASN A 865 -41.23 -28.05 -27.23
N TRP A 866 -40.32 -28.29 -28.17
CA TRP A 866 -38.89 -28.05 -27.95
C TRP A 866 -38.57 -26.55 -27.83
N LEU A 867 -39.14 -25.71 -28.69
CA LEU A 867 -39.00 -24.25 -28.60
C LEU A 867 -39.54 -23.70 -27.28
N ASP A 868 -40.75 -24.13 -26.89
CA ASP A 868 -41.42 -23.69 -25.66
C ASP A 868 -40.58 -23.94 -24.41
N LYS A 869 -39.83 -25.04 -24.38
CA LYS A 869 -38.97 -25.41 -23.25
C LYS A 869 -37.61 -24.73 -23.25
N ASN A 870 -37.04 -24.45 -24.43
CA ASN A 870 -35.61 -24.14 -24.54
C ASN A 870 -35.29 -22.71 -24.97
N LEU A 871 -36.22 -21.98 -25.59
CA LEU A 871 -35.95 -20.62 -26.07
C LEU A 871 -35.62 -19.66 -24.91
N ILE A 872 -36.34 -19.75 -23.79
CA ILE A 872 -36.07 -18.93 -22.59
C ILE A 872 -34.68 -19.25 -22.03
N ASN A 873 -34.32 -20.53 -21.94
CA ASN A 873 -33.00 -20.95 -21.45
C ASN A 873 -31.87 -20.39 -22.32
N ALA A 874 -32.03 -20.39 -23.65
CA ALA A 874 -31.04 -19.79 -24.55
C ALA A 874 -30.90 -18.28 -24.38
N ILE A 875 -31.99 -17.58 -24.05
CA ILE A 875 -31.93 -16.14 -23.72
C ILE A 875 -31.23 -15.94 -22.39
N GLU A 876 -31.52 -16.75 -21.37
CA GLU A 876 -30.80 -16.71 -20.09
C GLU A 876 -29.31 -16.98 -20.28
N GLU A 877 -28.92 -17.95 -21.10
CA GLU A 877 -27.53 -18.25 -21.45
C GLU A 877 -26.83 -17.08 -22.15
N GLN A 878 -27.52 -16.35 -23.03
CA GLN A 878 -27.00 -15.14 -23.66
C GLN A 878 -26.80 -14.02 -22.63
N ILE A 879 -27.78 -13.80 -21.75
CA ILE A 879 -27.69 -12.80 -20.67
C ILE A 879 -26.51 -13.12 -19.76
N GLU A 880 -26.32 -14.39 -19.38
CA GLU A 880 -25.17 -14.83 -18.58
C GLU A 880 -23.84 -14.43 -19.24
N SER A 881 -23.68 -14.67 -20.54
CA SER A 881 -22.49 -14.30 -21.30
C SER A 881 -22.27 -12.79 -21.33
N ASP A 882 -23.30 -12.01 -21.67
CA ASP A 882 -23.18 -10.55 -21.79
C ASP A 882 -22.88 -9.89 -20.44
N VAL A 883 -23.44 -10.43 -19.35
CA VAL A 883 -23.15 -10.00 -17.99
C VAL A 883 -21.73 -10.39 -17.60
N ALA A 884 -21.27 -11.60 -17.92
CA ALA A 884 -19.90 -12.04 -17.63
C ALA A 884 -18.87 -11.13 -18.31
N ASP A 885 -19.04 -10.84 -19.60
CA ASP A 885 -18.16 -9.93 -20.35
C ASP A 885 -18.11 -8.53 -19.71
N PHE A 886 -19.25 -8.01 -19.26
CA PHE A 886 -19.32 -6.74 -18.55
C PHE A 886 -18.59 -6.76 -17.21
N LEU A 887 -18.77 -7.83 -16.43
CA LEU A 887 -18.17 -7.98 -15.11
C LEU A 887 -16.65 -8.14 -15.21
N ARG A 888 -16.14 -8.85 -16.22
CA ARG A 888 -14.70 -9.05 -16.49
C ARG A 888 -13.96 -7.72 -16.62
N CYS A 889 -14.60 -6.72 -17.22
CA CYS A 889 -14.01 -5.39 -17.42
C CYS A 889 -14.12 -4.45 -16.21
N GLN A 890 -14.71 -4.88 -15.08
CA GLN A 890 -14.90 -4.00 -13.93
C GLN A 890 -13.61 -3.82 -13.12
N ARG A 891 -13.30 -2.57 -12.73
CA ARG A 891 -12.11 -2.26 -11.91
C ARG A 891 -12.03 -3.07 -10.61
N TRP A 892 -13.16 -3.38 -9.96
CA TRP A 892 -13.15 -4.12 -8.68
C TRP A 892 -12.70 -5.58 -8.81
N VAL A 893 -12.78 -6.17 -10.02
CA VAL A 893 -12.19 -7.49 -10.32
C VAL A 893 -10.66 -7.42 -10.31
N SER A 894 -10.10 -6.32 -10.84
CA SER A 894 -8.65 -6.11 -11.01
C SER A 894 -7.99 -5.52 -9.76
N TYR A 895 -8.57 -4.48 -9.18
CA TYR A 895 -7.98 -3.68 -8.10
C TYR A 895 -8.69 -3.87 -6.74
N PRO A 896 -7.99 -4.25 -5.65
CA PRO A 896 -8.59 -4.43 -4.33
C PRO A 896 -9.19 -3.13 -3.78
N GLU A 897 -8.60 -1.99 -4.11
CA GLU A 897 -9.09 -0.65 -3.76
C GLU A 897 -10.46 -0.36 -4.36
N ALA A 898 -10.67 -0.74 -5.62
CA ALA A 898 -11.93 -0.50 -6.31
C ALA A 898 -13.05 -1.34 -5.70
N MET A 899 -12.75 -2.57 -5.23
CA MET A 899 -13.72 -3.35 -4.46
C MET A 899 -14.06 -2.70 -3.13
N GLN A 900 -13.05 -2.18 -2.41
CA GLN A 900 -13.28 -1.46 -1.16
C GLN A 900 -14.13 -0.20 -1.39
N ALA A 901 -13.81 0.58 -2.44
CA ALA A 901 -14.56 1.78 -2.84
C ALA A 901 -16.01 1.45 -3.22
N LEU A 902 -16.27 0.31 -3.84
CA LEU A 902 -17.62 -0.15 -4.18
C LEU A 902 -18.48 -0.40 -2.92
N ILE A 903 -17.88 -1.03 -1.91
CA ILE A 903 -18.52 -1.27 -0.61
C ILE A 903 -18.79 0.05 0.10
N ASP A 904 -17.81 0.96 0.09
CA ASP A 904 -17.94 2.25 0.73
C ASP A 904 -18.95 3.14 0.01
N LYS A 905 -19.05 3.08 -1.33
CA LYS A 905 -20.10 3.78 -2.10
C LYS A 905 -21.50 3.39 -1.63
N ASP A 906 -21.77 2.09 -1.44
CA ASP A 906 -23.09 1.62 -1.00
C ASP A 906 -23.42 2.10 0.42
N LEU A 907 -22.44 2.13 1.33
CA LEU A 907 -22.62 2.72 2.66
C LEU A 907 -22.86 4.24 2.59
N LEU A 908 -22.17 4.94 1.70
CA LEU A 908 -22.36 6.37 1.47
C LEU A 908 -23.77 6.67 0.94
N ASP A 909 -24.27 5.87 0.00
CA ASP A 909 -25.63 5.98 -0.52
C ASP A 909 -26.67 5.81 0.61
N ASP A 910 -26.48 4.82 1.50
CA ASP A 910 -27.34 4.62 2.67
C ASP A 910 -27.27 5.80 3.65
N ILE A 911 -26.09 6.39 3.85
CA ILE A 911 -25.91 7.61 4.66
C ILE A 911 -26.68 8.79 4.06
N LYS A 912 -26.58 9.00 2.74
CA LYS A 912 -27.30 10.06 2.03
C LYS A 912 -28.82 9.89 2.13
N GLN A 913 -29.28 8.64 2.13
CA GLN A 913 -30.68 8.27 2.36
C GLN A 913 -31.09 8.29 3.84
N ARG A 914 -30.18 8.64 4.76
CA ARG A 914 -30.37 8.66 6.22
C ARG A 914 -30.73 7.29 6.81
N ASN A 915 -30.32 6.20 6.17
CA ASN A 915 -30.58 4.82 6.61
C ASN A 915 -29.40 4.23 7.39
N ILE A 916 -29.07 4.84 8.53
CA ILE A 916 -27.96 4.41 9.40
C ILE A 916 -28.12 2.98 9.94
N PRO A 917 -29.32 2.48 10.30
CA PRO A 917 -29.47 1.09 10.74
C PRO A 917 -28.93 0.08 9.72
N ARG A 918 -29.18 0.32 8.42
CA ARG A 918 -28.68 -0.51 7.33
C ARG A 918 -27.16 -0.41 7.15
N VAL A 919 -26.59 0.80 7.25
CA VAL A 919 -25.11 1.00 7.28
C VAL A 919 -24.48 0.09 8.34
N LEU A 920 -25.02 0.13 9.56
CA LEU A 920 -24.48 -0.64 10.66
C LEU A 920 -24.70 -2.16 10.48
N GLU A 921 -25.79 -2.58 9.84
CA GLU A 921 -26.05 -4.00 9.56
C GLU A 921 -25.07 -4.54 8.51
N ASN A 922 -24.82 -3.75 7.48
CA ASN A 922 -23.87 -4.06 6.42
C ASN A 922 -22.44 -4.18 6.93
N VAL A 923 -22.02 -3.30 7.85
CA VAL A 923 -20.69 -3.36 8.52
C VAL A 923 -20.51 -4.65 9.33
N GLN A 924 -21.56 -5.15 9.98
CA GLN A 924 -21.51 -6.40 10.75
C GLN A 924 -21.55 -7.66 9.88
N ASN A 925 -22.20 -7.56 8.72
CA ASN A 925 -22.40 -8.68 7.80
C ASN A 925 -21.72 -8.40 6.45
N PRO A 926 -20.40 -8.18 6.42
CA PRO A 926 -19.67 -7.74 5.23
C PRO A 926 -19.79 -8.73 4.07
N VAL A 927 -19.92 -10.03 4.36
CA VAL A 927 -20.12 -11.09 3.36
C VAL A 927 -21.49 -10.95 2.67
N GLN A 928 -22.54 -10.68 3.44
CA GLN A 928 -23.89 -10.49 2.89
C GLN A 928 -24.02 -9.15 2.20
N HIS A 929 -23.40 -8.10 2.76
CA HIS A 929 -23.33 -6.78 2.14
C HIS A 929 -22.65 -6.82 0.77
N THR A 930 -21.48 -7.45 0.70
CA THR A 930 -20.76 -7.67 -0.56
C THR A 930 -21.60 -8.45 -1.57
N LYS A 931 -22.27 -9.52 -1.11
CA LYS A 931 -23.18 -10.31 -1.96
C LYS A 931 -24.34 -9.45 -2.49
N PHE A 932 -24.93 -8.61 -1.64
CA PHE A 932 -26.00 -7.69 -2.02
C PHE A 932 -25.57 -6.69 -3.08
N ILE A 933 -24.40 -6.06 -2.92
CA ILE A 933 -23.87 -5.08 -3.88
C ILE A 933 -23.65 -5.75 -5.25
N LEU A 934 -22.99 -6.91 -5.27
CA LEU A 934 -22.76 -7.64 -6.52
C LEU A 934 -24.07 -8.06 -7.17
N ARG A 935 -25.06 -8.50 -6.38
CA ARG A 935 -26.42 -8.82 -6.86
C ARG A 935 -27.08 -7.63 -7.53
N ARG A 936 -26.97 -6.44 -6.95
CA ARG A 936 -27.52 -5.20 -7.49
C ARG A 936 -26.89 -4.86 -8.84
N ILE A 937 -25.56 -4.88 -8.93
CA ILE A 937 -24.83 -4.61 -10.17
C ILE A 937 -25.23 -5.58 -11.28
N ILE A 938 -25.33 -6.87 -10.96
CA ILE A 938 -25.75 -7.90 -11.91
C ILE A 938 -27.19 -7.66 -12.35
N LYS A 939 -28.11 -7.40 -11.40
CA LYS A 939 -29.52 -7.15 -11.68
C LYS A 939 -29.71 -5.93 -12.59
N ASP A 940 -29.03 -4.83 -12.29
CA ASP A 940 -29.07 -3.60 -13.09
C ASP A 940 -28.55 -3.87 -14.51
N LYS A 941 -27.47 -4.65 -14.63
CA LYS A 941 -26.93 -5.02 -15.94
C LYS A 941 -27.87 -5.94 -16.72
N ILE A 942 -28.49 -6.93 -16.09
CA ILE A 942 -29.52 -7.80 -16.70
C ILE A 942 -30.63 -6.93 -17.29
N GLY A 943 -31.13 -5.94 -16.55
CA GLY A 943 -32.16 -5.02 -17.02
C GLY A 943 -31.75 -4.25 -18.29
N GLN A 944 -30.49 -3.89 -18.42
CA GLN A 944 -29.96 -3.20 -19.61
C GLN A 944 -29.78 -4.12 -20.83
N VAL A 945 -29.39 -5.38 -20.63
CA VAL A 945 -29.02 -6.29 -21.74
C VAL A 945 -30.15 -7.21 -22.18
N ALA A 946 -31.12 -7.51 -21.32
CA ALA A 946 -32.12 -8.56 -21.54
C ALA A 946 -32.91 -8.39 -22.86
N ALA A 947 -33.36 -7.17 -23.17
CA ALA A 947 -34.11 -6.91 -24.40
C ALA A 947 -33.27 -7.16 -25.66
N ASN A 948 -32.00 -6.74 -25.63
CA ASN A 948 -31.07 -6.95 -26.74
C ASN A 948 -30.71 -8.44 -26.88
N ALA A 949 -30.41 -9.12 -25.77
CA ALA A 949 -30.12 -10.55 -25.74
C ALA A 949 -31.28 -11.37 -26.31
N ALA A 950 -32.51 -11.09 -25.90
CA ALA A 950 -33.72 -11.74 -26.43
C ALA A 950 -33.86 -11.50 -27.95
N GLN A 951 -33.59 -10.28 -28.41
CA GLN A 951 -33.68 -9.94 -29.83
C GLN A 951 -32.60 -10.62 -30.67
N ILE A 952 -31.37 -10.74 -30.17
CA ILE A 952 -30.27 -11.48 -30.79
C ILE A 952 -30.65 -12.95 -30.93
N VAL A 953 -31.02 -13.61 -29.83
CA VAL A 953 -31.37 -15.04 -29.83
C VAL A 953 -32.56 -15.33 -30.75
N VAL A 954 -33.63 -14.53 -30.70
CA VAL A 954 -34.79 -14.73 -31.58
C VAL A 954 -34.41 -14.55 -33.05
N ASN A 955 -33.59 -13.56 -33.40
CA ASN A 955 -33.14 -13.38 -34.78
C ASN A 955 -32.26 -14.55 -35.26
N SER A 956 -31.34 -15.02 -34.42
CA SER A 956 -30.52 -16.20 -34.70
C SER A 956 -31.40 -17.43 -34.95
N VAL A 957 -32.35 -17.72 -34.05
CA VAL A 957 -33.27 -18.86 -34.18
C VAL A 957 -34.10 -18.77 -35.45
N LYS A 958 -34.68 -17.60 -35.75
CA LYS A 958 -35.45 -17.39 -37.00
C LYS A 958 -34.60 -17.62 -38.24
N SER A 959 -33.38 -17.08 -38.26
CA SER A 959 -32.44 -17.26 -39.35
C SER A 959 -32.10 -18.75 -39.55
N SER A 960 -31.76 -19.46 -38.48
CA SER A 960 -31.45 -20.89 -38.52
C SER A 960 -32.63 -21.73 -39.01
N ILE A 961 -33.87 -21.41 -38.60
CA ILE A 961 -35.08 -22.09 -39.10
C ILE A 961 -35.25 -21.88 -40.60
N ASN A 962 -35.03 -20.66 -41.10
CA ASN A 962 -35.14 -20.36 -42.53
C ASN A 962 -34.11 -21.15 -43.34
N ILE A 963 -32.84 -21.13 -42.91
CA ILE A 963 -31.75 -21.87 -43.58
C ILE A 963 -32.03 -23.38 -43.58
N ALA A 964 -32.49 -23.92 -42.44
CA ALA A 964 -32.86 -25.33 -42.33
C ALA A 964 -34.03 -25.71 -43.25
N ALA A 965 -35.06 -24.86 -43.34
CA ALA A 965 -36.22 -25.07 -44.21
C ALA A 965 -35.82 -25.08 -45.70
N ASP A 966 -35.01 -24.11 -46.11
CA ASP A 966 -34.52 -24.01 -47.48
C ASP A 966 -33.64 -25.23 -47.83
N SER A 967 -32.74 -25.64 -46.92
CA SER A 967 -31.90 -26.83 -47.08
C SER A 967 -32.73 -28.11 -47.23
N ALA A 968 -33.75 -28.30 -46.37
CA ALA A 968 -34.62 -29.47 -46.41
C ALA A 968 -35.47 -29.53 -47.69
N SER A 969 -35.86 -28.38 -48.23
CA SER A 969 -36.64 -28.31 -49.47
C SER A 969 -35.88 -28.79 -50.71
N LEU A 970 -34.54 -28.73 -50.67
CA LEU A 970 -33.64 -29.13 -51.77
C LEU A 970 -33.29 -30.63 -51.74
N LYS A 971 -33.65 -31.36 -50.68
CA LYS A 971 -33.36 -32.80 -50.54
C LYS A 971 -34.41 -33.67 -51.24
N GLU A 972 -33.95 -34.78 -51.83
CA GLU A 972 -34.83 -35.78 -52.48
C GLU A 972 -35.51 -36.71 -51.47
N SER A 973 -34.84 -37.04 -50.36
CA SER A 973 -35.32 -37.88 -49.26
C SER A 973 -34.69 -37.48 -47.92
N ASN A 974 -35.23 -37.99 -46.81
CA ASN A 974 -34.86 -37.68 -45.43
C ASN A 974 -34.95 -36.18 -45.10
N ARG A 975 -35.98 -35.51 -45.62
CA ARG A 975 -36.13 -34.04 -45.48
C ARG A 975 -36.21 -33.60 -44.02
N SER A 976 -36.92 -34.33 -43.17
CA SER A 976 -37.04 -34.01 -41.74
C SER A 976 -35.71 -34.16 -41.00
N GLU A 977 -34.92 -35.19 -41.31
CA GLU A 977 -33.60 -35.39 -40.74
C GLU A 977 -32.64 -34.28 -41.17
N ASN A 978 -32.67 -33.90 -42.44
CA ASN A 978 -31.88 -32.79 -42.94
C ASN A 978 -32.28 -31.45 -42.30
N PHE A 979 -33.58 -31.18 -42.16
CA PHE A 979 -34.07 -29.98 -41.48
C PHE A 979 -33.50 -29.88 -40.06
N ILE A 980 -33.63 -30.95 -39.25
CA ILE A 980 -33.14 -30.96 -37.87
C ILE A 980 -31.62 -30.84 -37.79
N THR A 981 -30.88 -31.57 -38.64
CA THR A 981 -29.40 -31.54 -38.61
C THR A 981 -28.84 -30.18 -39.03
N THR A 982 -29.40 -29.58 -40.08
CA THR A 982 -29.06 -28.20 -40.49
C THR A 982 -29.44 -27.19 -39.41
N LEU A 983 -30.64 -27.31 -38.81
CA LEU A 983 -31.07 -26.44 -37.72
C LEU A 983 -30.11 -26.53 -36.52
N LYS A 984 -29.72 -27.76 -36.12
CA LYS A 984 -28.74 -27.99 -35.04
C LYS A 984 -27.43 -27.28 -35.34
N SER A 985 -26.89 -27.47 -36.55
CA SER A 985 -25.62 -26.86 -36.98
C SER A 985 -25.69 -25.33 -36.98
N GLU A 986 -26.76 -24.74 -37.50
CA GLU A 986 -26.89 -23.28 -37.55
C GLU A 986 -27.11 -22.66 -36.16
N LEU A 987 -27.84 -23.33 -35.27
CA LEU A 987 -27.97 -22.89 -33.87
C LEU A 987 -26.66 -23.02 -33.10
N GLN A 988 -25.87 -24.06 -33.36
CA GLN A 988 -24.54 -24.23 -32.77
C GLN A 988 -23.58 -23.07 -33.13
N LYS A 989 -23.70 -22.53 -34.35
CA LYS A 989 -22.90 -21.39 -34.83
C LYS A 989 -23.40 -20.03 -34.31
N SER A 990 -24.72 -19.88 -34.18
CA SER A 990 -25.37 -18.58 -33.97
C SER A 990 -25.75 -18.27 -32.52
N LEU A 991 -25.78 -19.28 -31.64
CA LEU A 991 -26.05 -19.11 -30.21
C LEU A 991 -24.76 -19.14 -29.39
N LYS A 992 -24.77 -18.44 -28.25
CA LYS A 992 -23.68 -18.48 -27.26
C LYS A 992 -23.54 -19.87 -26.62
N LYS A 993 -22.38 -20.10 -25.99
CA LYS A 993 -21.93 -21.39 -25.44
C LYS A 993 -21.70 -22.50 -26.46
N SER A 994 -21.47 -22.14 -27.74
CA SER A 994 -20.85 -22.95 -28.80
C SER A 994 -21.22 -24.44 -28.74
N GLY A 995 -22.52 -24.72 -28.87
CA GLY A 995 -23.09 -26.07 -28.92
C GLY A 995 -23.48 -26.71 -27.59
N THR A 996 -23.40 -25.99 -26.47
CA THR A 996 -23.97 -26.42 -25.17
C THR A 996 -25.27 -25.75 -24.79
N SER A 997 -25.77 -24.86 -25.64
CA SER A 997 -27.06 -24.22 -25.41
C SER A 997 -28.13 -25.29 -25.22
N ALA A 998 -29.04 -25.07 -24.26
CA ALA A 998 -30.20 -25.94 -24.05
C ALA A 998 -30.96 -26.24 -25.36
N MET A 999 -31.02 -25.26 -26.27
CA MET A 999 -31.64 -25.43 -27.59
C MET A 999 -30.93 -26.49 -28.45
N VAL A 1000 -29.60 -26.58 -28.39
CA VAL A 1000 -28.82 -27.57 -29.12
C VAL A 1000 -28.88 -28.94 -28.44
N LEU A 1001 -28.72 -28.97 -27.11
CA LEU A 1001 -28.64 -30.22 -26.34
C LEU A 1001 -29.96 -31.00 -26.36
N ASP A 1002 -31.09 -30.30 -26.22
CA ASP A 1002 -32.42 -30.92 -26.18
C ASP A 1002 -33.07 -31.05 -27.57
N MET A 1003 -32.31 -30.79 -28.65
CA MET A 1003 -32.80 -30.86 -30.02
C MET A 1003 -33.50 -32.20 -30.31
N PRO A 1004 -34.69 -32.21 -30.94
CA PRO A 1004 -35.37 -33.44 -31.31
C PRO A 1004 -34.55 -34.25 -32.34
N ILE A 1005 -34.82 -35.55 -32.42
CA ILE A 1005 -34.20 -36.45 -33.41
C ILE A 1005 -35.30 -36.85 -34.40
N ALA A 1006 -35.02 -36.77 -35.71
CA ALA A 1006 -35.95 -37.19 -36.78
C ALA A 1006 -35.42 -38.36 -37.62
N GLN A 1007 -34.67 -39.26 -36.99
CA GLN A 1007 -34.09 -40.46 -37.64
C GLN A 1007 -35.11 -41.59 -37.83
N ASN A 1008 -36.34 -41.44 -37.34
CA ASN A 1008 -37.40 -42.44 -37.46
C ASN A 1008 -38.39 -42.09 -38.58
N ASP A 1009 -38.98 -43.12 -39.20
CA ASP A 1009 -40.00 -42.95 -40.25
C ASP A 1009 -41.26 -42.20 -39.77
N ALA A 1010 -41.50 -42.17 -38.45
CA ALA A 1010 -42.69 -41.57 -37.83
C ALA A 1010 -42.83 -40.07 -38.11
N MET A 1011 -41.72 -39.32 -38.18
CA MET A 1011 -41.70 -37.87 -38.44
C MET A 1011 -41.16 -37.51 -39.83
N ASN A 1012 -40.90 -38.52 -40.68
CA ASN A 1012 -40.35 -38.28 -42.02
C ASN A 1012 -41.42 -37.69 -42.95
N CYS A 1013 -41.17 -36.46 -43.42
CA CYS A 1013 -42.07 -35.69 -44.27
C CYS A 1013 -41.85 -35.92 -45.78
N ASP A 1014 -41.11 -36.95 -46.19
CA ASP A 1014 -40.84 -37.21 -47.61
C ASP A 1014 -42.10 -37.45 -48.44
N LYS A 1015 -43.13 -38.08 -47.86
CA LYS A 1015 -44.42 -38.32 -48.55
C LYS A 1015 -45.22 -37.05 -48.82
N GLN A 1016 -44.95 -35.97 -48.07
CA GLN A 1016 -45.61 -34.68 -48.19
C GLN A 1016 -44.91 -33.75 -49.21
N GLY A 1017 -43.67 -34.09 -49.61
CA GLY A 1017 -42.90 -33.32 -50.58
C GLY A 1017 -42.25 -32.04 -50.02
N PRO A 1018 -41.45 -31.32 -50.83
CA PRO A 1018 -40.63 -30.19 -50.37
C PRO A 1018 -41.44 -28.94 -50.00
N THR A 1019 -42.66 -28.79 -50.51
CA THR A 1019 -43.53 -27.62 -50.28
C THR A 1019 -43.97 -27.48 -48.82
N ILE A 1020 -43.87 -28.56 -48.02
CA ILE A 1020 -44.15 -28.54 -46.57
C ILE A 1020 -43.18 -27.63 -45.80
N PHE A 1021 -42.00 -27.31 -46.36
CA PHE A 1021 -41.00 -26.41 -45.78
C PHE A 1021 -41.00 -25.00 -46.41
N THR A 1022 -41.73 -24.75 -47.51
CA THR A 1022 -41.61 -23.51 -48.28
C THR A 1022 -42.92 -22.75 -48.50
N THR A 1023 -44.00 -23.37 -49.01
CA THR A 1023 -45.15 -22.61 -49.55
C THR A 1023 -46.55 -23.16 -49.27
N ASN A 1024 -46.72 -24.21 -48.46
CA ASN A 1024 -48.06 -24.78 -48.21
C ASN A 1024 -48.96 -23.88 -47.31
N GLU A 1025 -50.25 -23.68 -47.66
CA GLU A 1025 -51.18 -22.73 -46.98
C GLU A 1025 -51.89 -23.29 -45.73
N LYS A 1026 -51.91 -24.62 -45.51
CA LYS A 1026 -52.60 -25.22 -44.33
C LYS A 1026 -51.70 -25.93 -43.33
N LEU A 1027 -50.62 -26.58 -43.79
CA LEU A 1027 -49.67 -27.30 -42.94
C LEU A 1027 -48.27 -27.03 -43.45
N ASN A 1028 -47.50 -26.20 -42.74
CA ASN A 1028 -46.17 -25.76 -43.16
C ASN A 1028 -45.24 -25.70 -41.96
N VAL A 1029 -44.18 -26.51 -41.98
CA VAL A 1029 -43.25 -26.67 -40.85
C VAL A 1029 -42.55 -25.34 -40.54
N ARG A 1030 -42.07 -24.63 -41.56
CA ARG A 1030 -41.37 -23.35 -41.39
C ARG A 1030 -42.28 -22.30 -40.76
N ASN A 1031 -43.47 -22.08 -41.34
CA ASN A 1031 -44.38 -21.03 -40.88
C ASN A 1031 -44.90 -21.33 -39.47
N SER A 1032 -45.31 -22.56 -39.17
CA SER A 1032 -45.81 -22.92 -37.83
C SER A 1032 -44.76 -22.72 -36.73
N ILE A 1033 -43.48 -23.01 -37.02
CA ILE A 1033 -42.39 -22.81 -36.06
C ILE A 1033 -42.08 -21.31 -35.92
N LEU A 1034 -42.02 -20.56 -37.03
CA LEU A 1034 -41.76 -19.12 -36.98
C LEU A 1034 -42.88 -18.35 -36.27
N GLU A 1035 -44.14 -18.69 -36.55
CA GLU A 1035 -45.30 -18.15 -35.84
C GLU A 1035 -45.19 -18.40 -34.34
N ARG A 1036 -44.78 -19.61 -33.94
CA ARG A 1036 -44.57 -19.92 -32.52
C ARG A 1036 -43.43 -19.11 -31.91
N VAL A 1037 -42.32 -18.91 -32.63
CA VAL A 1037 -41.23 -18.03 -32.18
C VAL A 1037 -41.73 -16.60 -31.99
N ASP A 1038 -42.59 -16.10 -32.88
CA ASP A 1038 -43.21 -14.78 -32.74
C ASP A 1038 -44.18 -14.67 -31.57
N GLU A 1039 -45.00 -15.70 -31.33
CA GLU A 1039 -45.85 -15.78 -30.14
C GLU A 1039 -45.04 -15.79 -28.84
N LEU A 1040 -43.94 -16.56 -28.81
CA LEU A 1040 -43.04 -16.59 -27.66
C LEU A 1040 -42.31 -15.27 -27.48
N LYS A 1041 -41.88 -14.61 -28.56
CA LYS A 1041 -41.31 -13.26 -28.52
C LYS A 1041 -42.32 -12.25 -27.95
N ALA A 1042 -43.58 -12.31 -28.35
CA ALA A 1042 -44.63 -11.44 -27.82
C ALA A 1042 -44.86 -11.68 -26.32
N LYS A 1043 -44.82 -12.93 -25.87
CA LYS A 1043 -44.88 -13.27 -24.44
C LYS A 1043 -43.64 -12.76 -23.68
N LEU A 1044 -42.46 -12.84 -24.28
CA LEU A 1044 -41.19 -12.36 -23.69
C LEU A 1044 -41.20 -10.84 -23.46
N ALA A 1045 -41.89 -10.06 -24.29
CA ALA A 1045 -42.05 -8.61 -24.08
C ALA A 1045 -42.87 -8.25 -22.82
N SER A 1046 -43.67 -9.20 -22.31
CA SER A 1046 -44.43 -9.07 -21.06
C SER A 1046 -43.78 -9.78 -19.86
N PHE A 1047 -42.73 -10.57 -20.10
CA PHE A 1047 -41.98 -11.19 -19.02
C PHE A 1047 -41.11 -10.11 -18.38
N ASP A 1048 -41.50 -9.70 -17.18
CA ASP A 1048 -40.54 -9.24 -16.19
C ASP A 1048 -39.61 -10.45 -15.97
N PHE A 1049 -38.50 -10.52 -16.72
CA PHE A 1049 -37.50 -11.56 -16.50
C PHE A 1049 -37.28 -11.60 -14.99
N LYS A 1050 -37.35 -12.78 -14.39
CA LYS A 1050 -37.17 -12.96 -12.94
C LYS A 1050 -35.71 -12.61 -12.60
N SER A 1051 -35.37 -11.33 -12.68
CA SER A 1051 -34.04 -10.75 -12.68
C SER A 1051 -33.32 -11.09 -11.39
N ASP A 1052 -34.09 -11.21 -10.31
CA ASP A 1052 -33.65 -11.72 -9.03
C ASP A 1052 -33.15 -13.16 -9.08
N ILE A 1053 -33.88 -14.09 -9.72
CA ILE A 1053 -33.46 -15.49 -9.84
C ILE A 1053 -32.23 -15.62 -10.73
N VAL A 1054 -32.23 -14.95 -11.89
CA VAL A 1054 -31.10 -15.00 -12.83
C VAL A 1054 -29.85 -14.37 -12.21
N ALA A 1055 -29.98 -13.26 -11.47
CA ALA A 1055 -28.87 -12.65 -10.75
C ALA A 1055 -28.31 -13.59 -9.66
N ASP A 1056 -29.17 -14.29 -8.92
CA ASP A 1056 -28.73 -15.25 -7.90
C ASP A 1056 -28.00 -16.46 -8.52
N VAL A 1057 -28.44 -16.92 -9.70
CA VAL A 1057 -27.77 -17.98 -10.46
C VAL A 1057 -26.40 -17.52 -10.95
N ILE A 1058 -26.29 -16.33 -11.53
CA ILE A 1058 -25.01 -15.76 -12.00
C ILE A 1058 -24.05 -15.57 -10.82
N LEU A 1059 -24.53 -15.04 -9.70
CA LEU A 1059 -23.71 -14.89 -8.48
C LEU A 1059 -23.20 -16.21 -7.93
N ALA A 1060 -24.04 -17.26 -7.95
CA ALA A 1060 -23.63 -18.59 -7.53
C ALA A 1060 -22.54 -19.13 -8.46
N LYS A 1061 -22.73 -18.97 -9.78
CA LYS A 1061 -21.76 -19.35 -10.80
C LYS A 1061 -20.43 -18.62 -10.64
N MET A 1062 -20.41 -17.30 -10.39
CA MET A 1062 -19.17 -16.53 -10.15
C MET A 1062 -18.29 -17.07 -9.01
N ARG A 1063 -18.86 -17.83 -8.07
CA ARG A 1063 -18.12 -18.47 -6.97
C ARG A 1063 -17.69 -19.91 -7.30
N GLU A 1064 -18.24 -20.49 -8.36
CA GLU A 1064 -17.75 -21.72 -8.98
C GLU A 1064 -16.55 -21.34 -9.87
N VAL A 1065 -15.39 -21.96 -9.62
CA VAL A 1065 -14.16 -21.56 -10.31
C VAL A 1065 -14.20 -21.84 -11.80
N SER A 1066 -15.06 -22.74 -12.28
CA SER A 1066 -15.35 -22.85 -13.72
C SER A 1066 -15.82 -21.52 -14.27
N PHE A 1067 -16.92 -20.94 -13.81
CA PHE A 1067 -17.36 -19.62 -14.31
C PHE A 1067 -16.36 -18.49 -14.03
N GLY A 1068 -15.72 -18.48 -12.85
CA GLY A 1068 -14.79 -17.41 -12.45
C GLY A 1068 -13.41 -17.45 -13.12
N ALA A 1069 -12.97 -18.61 -13.60
CA ALA A 1069 -11.70 -18.77 -14.30
C ALA A 1069 -11.88 -18.95 -15.82
N ASP A 1070 -12.98 -19.55 -16.29
CA ASP A 1070 -13.36 -19.64 -17.71
C ASP A 1070 -13.63 -18.23 -18.27
N ASP A 1071 -14.25 -17.36 -17.48
CA ASP A 1071 -14.57 -15.97 -17.86
C ASP A 1071 -13.64 -14.93 -17.22
N GLY A 1072 -12.58 -15.31 -16.50
CA GLY A 1072 -11.64 -14.35 -15.90
C GLY A 1072 -12.22 -13.44 -14.79
N ILE A 1073 -13.43 -13.72 -14.31
CA ILE A 1073 -14.09 -12.98 -13.22
C ILE A 1073 -13.77 -13.65 -11.89
N LYS A 1074 -12.62 -13.30 -11.28
CA LYS A 1074 -12.32 -13.75 -9.91
C LYS A 1074 -12.91 -12.75 -8.90
N PRO A 1075 -14.00 -13.08 -8.19
CA PRO A 1075 -14.49 -12.21 -7.12
C PRO A 1075 -13.43 -12.08 -6.02
N ARG A 1076 -13.62 -11.11 -5.10
CA ARG A 1076 -12.77 -11.02 -3.91
C ARG A 1076 -13.22 -12.01 -2.84
N CYS A 1077 -12.27 -12.42 -2.00
CA CYS A 1077 -12.45 -13.40 -0.94
C CYS A 1077 -13.58 -13.01 0.02
N GLY A 1078 -13.58 -11.76 0.48
CA GLY A 1078 -14.65 -11.23 1.33
C GLY A 1078 -14.71 -11.81 2.75
N LYS A 1079 -13.83 -12.75 3.13
CA LYS A 1079 -13.76 -13.30 4.49
C LYS A 1079 -13.50 -12.16 5.49
N PRO A 1080 -14.28 -12.00 6.56
CA PRO A 1080 -14.15 -10.86 7.45
C PRO A 1080 -12.93 -10.99 8.37
N CYS A 1081 -12.20 -9.90 8.55
CA CYS A 1081 -11.14 -9.81 9.54
C CYS A 1081 -11.70 -10.19 10.93
N PRO A 1082 -11.05 -11.07 11.70
CA PRO A 1082 -11.58 -11.57 12.97
C PRO A 1082 -11.72 -10.50 14.06
N ARG A 1083 -11.16 -9.30 13.82
CA ARG A 1083 -11.27 -8.14 14.71
C ARG A 1083 -12.17 -7.07 14.11
N CYS A 1084 -11.70 -6.36 13.10
CA CYS A 1084 -12.44 -5.20 12.58
C CYS A 1084 -13.58 -5.56 11.62
N LEU A 1085 -13.76 -6.83 11.23
CA LEU A 1085 -14.75 -7.28 10.25
C LEU A 1085 -14.61 -6.70 8.84
N CYS A 1086 -13.53 -5.97 8.50
CA CYS A 1086 -13.29 -5.61 7.10
C CYS A 1086 -13.15 -6.87 6.22
N PRO A 1087 -13.80 -6.92 5.05
CA PRO A 1087 -13.74 -8.08 4.16
C PRO A 1087 -12.36 -8.21 3.51
N CYS A 1088 -11.83 -9.43 3.41
CA CYS A 1088 -10.59 -9.74 2.68
C CYS A 1088 -10.68 -9.25 1.22
N THR A 1089 -9.70 -8.46 0.79
CA THR A 1089 -9.66 -7.87 -0.55
C THR A 1089 -8.85 -8.69 -1.55
N LYS A 1090 -8.21 -9.79 -1.10
CA LYS A 1090 -7.53 -10.75 -1.98
C LYS A 1090 -8.52 -11.50 -2.89
N ASN A 1091 -8.01 -12.11 -3.96
CA ASN A 1091 -8.82 -12.91 -4.89
C ASN A 1091 -9.47 -14.11 -4.19
N PHE A 1092 -10.70 -14.43 -4.56
CA PHE A 1092 -11.36 -15.64 -4.12
C PHE A 1092 -10.52 -16.88 -4.45
N GLY A 1093 -10.38 -17.80 -3.50
CA GLY A 1093 -9.51 -18.98 -3.62
C GLY A 1093 -8.01 -18.73 -3.38
N HIS A 1094 -7.60 -17.56 -2.89
CA HIS A 1094 -6.18 -17.30 -2.56
C HIS A 1094 -5.61 -18.27 -1.50
N GLU A 1095 -6.47 -18.87 -0.67
CA GLU A 1095 -6.13 -19.90 0.32
C GLU A 1095 -5.49 -21.17 -0.30
N SER A 1096 -5.66 -21.39 -1.61
CA SER A 1096 -5.08 -22.51 -2.34
C SER A 1096 -3.71 -22.20 -2.98
N ASN A 1097 -3.13 -21.01 -2.73
CA ASN A 1097 -1.87 -20.58 -3.31
C ASN A 1097 -0.67 -21.30 -2.65
N SER A 1098 0.37 -21.59 -3.43
CA SER A 1098 1.61 -22.24 -2.96
C SER A 1098 2.52 -21.29 -2.18
N ASP A 1099 2.36 -19.97 -2.33
CA ASP A 1099 3.10 -18.97 -1.54
C ASP A 1099 2.42 -18.75 -0.17
N PRO A 1100 3.12 -19.04 0.95
CA PRO A 1100 2.57 -18.87 2.31
C PRO A 1100 2.09 -17.44 2.62
N ASN A 1101 2.70 -16.42 2.03
CA ASN A 1101 2.30 -15.02 2.25
C ASN A 1101 1.03 -14.66 1.46
N GLU A 1102 0.83 -15.27 0.30
CA GLU A 1102 -0.37 -15.08 -0.52
C GLU A 1102 -1.56 -15.92 -0.03
N MET A 1103 -1.28 -17.05 0.63
CA MET A 1103 -2.29 -17.94 1.20
C MET A 1103 -3.10 -17.28 2.33
N ARG A 1104 -2.47 -16.42 3.13
CA ARG A 1104 -3.11 -15.74 4.27
C ARG A 1104 -4.06 -14.62 3.83
N HIS A 1105 -5.17 -14.43 4.53
CA HIS A 1105 -6.12 -13.33 4.31
C HIS A 1105 -5.51 -11.97 4.67
N ASP A 1106 -5.86 -10.95 3.91
CA ASP A 1106 -5.42 -9.57 4.16
C ASP A 1106 -6.44 -8.55 3.63
N THR A 1107 -6.46 -7.33 4.20
CA THR A 1107 -7.43 -6.29 3.86
C THR A 1107 -6.99 -4.89 4.30
N TYR A 1108 -7.70 -3.86 3.82
CA TYR A 1108 -7.69 -2.55 4.46
C TYR A 1108 -8.57 -2.59 5.71
N HIS A 1109 -8.08 -2.06 6.81
CA HIS A 1109 -8.74 -2.22 8.10
C HIS A 1109 -9.48 -0.94 8.52
N GLN A 1110 -10.68 -1.12 9.07
CA GLN A 1110 -11.49 -0.05 9.66
C GLN A 1110 -11.29 0.06 11.20
N PRO A 1111 -11.72 1.17 11.83
CA PRO A 1111 -11.77 1.31 13.28
C PRO A 1111 -12.46 0.11 13.95
N TYR A 1112 -11.86 -0.45 15.00
CA TYR A 1112 -12.35 -1.68 15.62
C TYR A 1112 -13.76 -1.52 16.22
N GLY A 1113 -14.10 -0.33 16.68
CA GLY A 1113 -15.40 0.03 17.23
C GLY A 1113 -16.53 0.06 16.20
N MET A 1114 -16.24 0.13 14.90
CA MET A 1114 -17.24 -0.07 13.84
C MET A 1114 -17.86 -1.48 13.91
N ALA A 1115 -17.08 -2.46 14.37
CA ALA A 1115 -17.51 -3.84 14.61
C ALA A 1115 -17.96 -4.09 16.06
N GLY A 1116 -18.15 -3.03 16.87
CA GLY A 1116 -18.49 -3.14 18.30
C GLY A 1116 -17.30 -3.46 19.20
N GLY A 1117 -16.07 -3.37 18.68
CA GLY A 1117 -14.85 -3.51 19.44
C GLY A 1117 -14.70 -2.42 20.50
N ILE A 1118 -14.15 -2.78 21.65
CA ILE A 1118 -14.05 -1.88 22.80
C ILE A 1118 -12.69 -1.87 23.46
N TRP A 1119 -12.41 -0.78 24.14
CA TRP A 1119 -11.43 -0.71 25.21
C TRP A 1119 -11.97 -1.43 26.45
N VAL A 1120 -11.37 -2.56 26.82
CA VAL A 1120 -11.87 -3.43 27.90
C VAL A 1120 -11.97 -2.70 29.25
N ARG A 1121 -11.08 -1.74 29.53
CA ARG A 1121 -11.08 -0.99 30.80
C ARG A 1121 -12.20 0.05 30.88
N SER A 1122 -12.48 0.77 29.80
CA SER A 1122 -13.47 1.86 29.79
C SER A 1122 -14.86 1.41 29.31
N ASN A 1123 -14.94 0.27 28.61
CA ASN A 1123 -16.11 -0.21 27.87
C ASN A 1123 -16.55 0.75 26.74
N GLU A 1124 -15.62 1.56 26.23
CA GLU A 1124 -15.84 2.50 25.14
C GLU A 1124 -15.50 1.89 23.79
N LEU A 1125 -16.21 2.28 22.74
CA LEU A 1125 -15.91 1.90 21.37
C LEU A 1125 -14.46 2.27 21.00
N CYS A 1126 -13.75 1.36 20.36
CA CYS A 1126 -12.33 1.52 20.03
C CYS A 1126 -12.14 2.19 18.67
N GLU A 1127 -11.45 3.32 18.65
CA GLU A 1127 -11.13 4.12 17.48
C GLU A 1127 -10.03 3.51 16.59
N MET A 1128 -9.15 2.66 17.13
CA MET A 1128 -8.00 2.16 16.38
C MET A 1128 -8.35 1.09 15.36
N SER A 1129 -7.65 1.14 14.22
CA SER A 1129 -7.62 0.06 13.24
C SER A 1129 -6.68 -1.08 13.68
N CYS A 1130 -6.75 -2.25 13.01
CA CYS A 1130 -5.83 -3.36 13.31
C CYS A 1130 -4.34 -2.99 13.05
N PRO A 1131 -3.96 -2.36 11.92
CA PRO A 1131 -2.59 -1.92 11.68
C PRO A 1131 -2.09 -0.91 12.71
N THR A 1132 -2.92 0.07 13.08
CA THR A 1132 -2.58 1.03 14.15
C THR A 1132 -2.34 0.32 15.48
N SER A 1133 -3.14 -0.73 15.77
CA SER A 1133 -2.97 -1.55 16.97
C SER A 1133 -1.67 -2.35 16.97
N VAL A 1134 -1.18 -2.80 15.80
CA VAL A 1134 0.14 -3.46 15.65
C VAL A 1134 1.27 -2.47 15.93
N VAL A 1135 1.20 -1.27 15.35
CA VAL A 1135 2.20 -0.21 15.51
C VAL A 1135 2.30 0.26 16.96
N ASN A 1136 1.15 0.42 17.61
CA ASN A 1136 1.04 0.90 18.99
C ASN A 1136 1.21 -0.21 20.04
N ASP A 1137 1.56 -1.43 19.63
CA ASP A 1137 1.83 -2.57 20.51
C ASP A 1137 0.66 -2.92 21.46
N ILE A 1138 -0.55 -2.83 20.92
CA ILE A 1138 -1.80 -3.01 21.67
C ILE A 1138 -2.07 -4.49 21.84
N PHE A 1139 -2.81 -4.86 22.89
CA PHE A 1139 -3.16 -6.24 23.18
C PHE A 1139 -4.58 -6.60 22.71
N MET A 1140 -4.70 -7.74 22.05
CA MET A 1140 -5.95 -8.48 21.88
C MET A 1140 -6.29 -9.19 23.19
N VAL A 1141 -7.50 -8.96 23.69
CA VAL A 1141 -7.97 -9.56 24.95
C VAL A 1141 -8.80 -10.80 24.65
N PHE A 1142 -8.38 -11.94 25.19
CA PHE A 1142 -9.10 -13.22 25.15
C PHE A 1142 -9.46 -13.69 26.57
N LYS A 1143 -10.28 -14.75 26.67
CA LYS A 1143 -10.69 -15.31 27.97
C LYS A 1143 -9.54 -16.01 28.70
N ASP A 1144 -8.55 -16.49 27.96
CA ASP A 1144 -7.40 -17.28 28.42
C ASP A 1144 -6.10 -16.47 28.50
N GLY A 1145 -6.12 -15.19 28.12
CA GLY A 1145 -4.99 -14.28 28.23
C GLY A 1145 -4.99 -13.16 27.20
N ASN A 1146 -4.08 -12.20 27.38
CA ASN A 1146 -3.86 -11.12 26.43
C ASN A 1146 -2.72 -11.48 25.48
N ARG A 1147 -2.89 -11.24 24.18
CA ARG A 1147 -1.87 -11.45 23.14
C ARG A 1147 -1.61 -10.12 22.43
N PRO A 1148 -0.37 -9.71 22.15
CA PRO A 1148 -0.11 -8.47 21.42
C PRO A 1148 -0.60 -8.59 19.97
N TYR A 1149 -1.07 -7.48 19.38
CA TYR A 1149 -1.43 -7.41 17.96
C TYR A 1149 -0.24 -7.73 17.03
N LYS A 1150 1.02 -7.60 17.50
CA LYS A 1150 2.20 -8.07 16.75
C LYS A 1150 2.24 -9.58 16.53
N GLU A 1151 1.48 -10.34 17.32
CA GLU A 1151 1.30 -11.80 17.17
C GLU A 1151 -0.01 -12.13 16.44
N PHE A 1152 -0.60 -11.18 15.69
CA PHE A 1152 -1.91 -11.37 15.05
C PHE A 1152 -1.96 -12.63 14.16
N ASP A 1153 -0.91 -12.85 13.36
CA ASP A 1153 -0.80 -14.01 12.47
C ASP A 1153 -0.45 -15.31 13.21
N GLN A 1154 -0.02 -15.24 14.47
CA GLN A 1154 0.15 -16.42 15.33
C GLN A 1154 -1.18 -16.79 16.01
N VAL A 1155 -1.96 -15.78 16.40
CA VAL A 1155 -3.29 -15.94 17.00
C VAL A 1155 -4.33 -16.32 15.94
N TYR A 1156 -4.19 -15.80 14.73
CA TYR A 1156 -5.02 -16.10 13.57
C TYR A 1156 -4.16 -16.57 12.40
N PRO A 1157 -3.71 -17.85 12.37
CA PRO A 1157 -2.78 -18.39 11.36
C PRO A 1157 -3.21 -18.22 9.90
N ALA A 1158 -4.51 -18.16 9.65
CA ALA A 1158 -5.08 -17.93 8.33
C ALA A 1158 -5.00 -16.46 7.87
N TRP A 1159 -4.60 -15.51 8.72
CA TRP A 1159 -4.54 -14.08 8.43
C TRP A 1159 -3.11 -13.55 8.46
N ALA A 1160 -2.82 -12.61 7.58
CA ALA A 1160 -1.55 -11.89 7.57
C ALA A 1160 -1.47 -10.95 8.78
N LEU A 1161 -0.26 -10.58 9.17
CA LEU A 1161 -0.05 -9.53 10.16
C LEU A 1161 -0.59 -8.20 9.58
N PRO A 1162 -1.53 -7.51 10.24
CA PRO A 1162 -2.08 -6.25 9.74
C PRO A 1162 -1.01 -5.16 9.63
N THR A 1163 -0.43 -4.99 8.44
CA THR A 1163 0.63 -4.00 8.19
C THR A 1163 0.22 -2.93 7.17
N ILE A 1164 -0.89 -3.12 6.46
CA ILE A 1164 -1.38 -2.18 5.45
C ILE A 1164 -1.98 -0.93 6.13
N GLN A 1165 -1.19 0.14 6.21
CA GLN A 1165 -1.62 1.42 6.78
C GLN A 1165 -2.28 2.32 5.72
N ARG A 1166 -3.47 1.93 5.29
CA ARG A 1166 -4.32 2.78 4.44
C ARG A 1166 -5.58 3.16 5.20
N PRO A 1167 -5.85 4.45 5.44
CA PRO A 1167 -7.07 4.89 6.10
C PRO A 1167 -8.30 4.61 5.23
N LEU A 1168 -9.47 4.49 5.87
CA LEU A 1168 -10.76 4.33 5.20
C LEU A 1168 -11.66 5.50 5.56
N PRO A 1169 -11.55 6.66 4.87
CA PRO A 1169 -12.17 7.92 5.27
C PRO A 1169 -13.67 7.85 5.55
N LEU A 1170 -14.43 7.08 4.77
CA LEU A 1170 -15.86 6.92 5.03
C LEU A 1170 -16.13 6.15 6.34
N ARG A 1171 -15.35 5.11 6.64
CA ARG A 1171 -15.51 4.31 7.87
C ARG A 1171 -15.17 5.13 9.10
N GLU A 1172 -14.14 5.94 8.96
CA GLU A 1172 -13.69 6.93 9.92
C GLU A 1172 -14.79 7.98 10.17
N TYR A 1173 -15.32 8.59 9.10
CA TYR A 1173 -16.47 9.49 9.17
C TYR A 1173 -17.69 8.86 9.86
N ILE A 1174 -18.03 7.61 9.51
CA ILE A 1174 -19.16 6.90 10.12
C ILE A 1174 -18.94 6.72 11.62
N PHE A 1175 -17.74 6.25 11.99
CA PHE A 1175 -17.38 6.08 13.40
C PHE A 1175 -17.56 7.39 14.15
N ALA A 1176 -17.05 8.50 13.62
CA ALA A 1176 -17.11 9.78 14.32
C ALA A 1176 -18.52 10.38 14.40
N ARG A 1177 -19.29 10.35 13.32
CA ARG A 1177 -20.59 11.05 13.24
C ARG A 1177 -21.77 10.24 13.77
N TYR A 1178 -21.66 8.91 13.87
CA TYR A 1178 -22.75 8.03 14.28
C TYR A 1178 -22.46 7.23 15.56
N GLN A 1179 -21.73 7.83 16.50
CA GLN A 1179 -21.43 7.23 17.82
C GLN A 1179 -22.70 6.82 18.59
N ASP A 1180 -23.76 7.63 18.56
CA ASP A 1180 -25.03 7.32 19.24
C ASP A 1180 -25.64 6.01 18.74
N GLN A 1181 -25.71 5.84 17.41
CA GLN A 1181 -26.29 4.67 16.78
C GLN A 1181 -25.40 3.43 16.98
N LEU A 1182 -24.07 3.60 16.98
CA LEU A 1182 -23.13 2.52 17.30
C LEU A 1182 -23.30 2.06 18.76
N VAL A 1183 -23.43 2.99 19.70
CA VAL A 1183 -23.65 2.70 21.12
C VAL A 1183 -24.96 1.97 21.36
N GLU A 1184 -26.04 2.46 20.76
CA GLU A 1184 -27.36 1.81 20.83
C GLU A 1184 -27.31 0.39 20.27
N LYS A 1185 -26.64 0.21 19.13
CA LYS A 1185 -26.56 -1.08 18.46
C LYS A 1185 -25.74 -2.13 19.22
N TYR A 1186 -24.61 -1.72 19.81
CA TYR A 1186 -23.66 -2.63 20.43
C TYR A 1186 -23.81 -2.74 21.95
N ASP A 1187 -24.66 -1.91 22.56
CA ASP A 1187 -24.79 -1.76 24.01
C ASP A 1187 -23.41 -1.48 24.66
N ARG A 1188 -22.76 -0.40 24.19
CA ARG A 1188 -21.40 0.03 24.61
C ARG A 1188 -21.39 1.51 24.98
N LYS A 1189 -20.27 2.02 25.50
CA LYS A 1189 -20.10 3.46 25.72
C LYS A 1189 -19.54 4.14 24.47
N LYS A 1190 -19.91 5.40 24.27
CA LYS A 1190 -19.32 6.25 23.23
C LYS A 1190 -17.81 6.25 23.39
N CYS A 1191 -17.10 6.29 22.28
CA CYS A 1191 -15.68 6.57 22.31
C CYS A 1191 -15.48 7.97 22.91
N SER A 1192 -14.76 8.04 24.03
CA SER A 1192 -14.35 9.33 24.61
C SER A 1192 -13.11 9.90 23.94
N LYS A 1193 -12.59 9.19 22.90
CA LYS A 1193 -11.41 9.39 22.02
C LYS A 1193 -11.67 9.13 20.52
N VAL A 1194 -12.70 9.72 19.90
CA VAL A 1194 -12.86 9.73 18.43
C VAL A 1194 -11.77 10.61 17.79
N PRO A 1195 -11.04 10.26 16.69
CA PRO A 1195 -10.12 11.02 15.73
C PRO A 1195 -10.46 12.36 15.00
N PRO A 1196 -9.70 13.51 15.00
CA PRO A 1196 -10.15 14.74 14.29
C PRO A 1196 -10.12 14.64 12.81
N GLU A 1197 -9.23 13.79 12.32
CA GLU A 1197 -9.20 13.38 10.95
C GLU A 1197 -10.56 12.76 10.60
N PHE A 1198 -11.16 11.97 11.51
CA PHE A 1198 -12.47 11.36 11.27
C PHE A 1198 -13.61 12.39 11.27
N LEU A 1199 -13.53 13.45 12.09
CA LEU A 1199 -14.52 14.53 12.10
C LEU A 1199 -14.35 15.55 10.96
N SER A 1200 -13.12 15.72 10.46
CA SER A 1200 -12.75 16.64 9.36
C SER A 1200 -12.99 16.08 7.96
N HIS A 1201 -13.28 14.77 7.85
CA HIS A 1201 -13.71 14.16 6.60
C HIS A 1201 -14.95 14.84 6.03
N ASP A 1202 -14.84 15.27 4.79
CA ASP A 1202 -15.93 15.85 4.00
C ASP A 1202 -16.57 14.80 3.09
N LEU A 1203 -17.89 14.65 3.13
CA LEU A 1203 -18.61 13.63 2.36
C LEU A 1203 -18.54 13.85 0.85
N GLU A 1204 -18.44 15.10 0.36
CA GLU A 1204 -18.31 15.41 -1.06
C GLU A 1204 -16.90 15.05 -1.57
N VAL A 1205 -15.88 15.29 -0.75
CA VAL A 1205 -14.50 14.87 -1.04
C VAL A 1205 -14.41 13.34 -1.04
N ILE A 1206 -14.95 12.68 -0.02
CA ILE A 1206 -15.00 11.21 0.07
C ILE A 1206 -15.72 10.63 -1.15
N GLU A 1207 -16.86 11.21 -1.54
CA GLU A 1207 -17.60 10.75 -2.71
C GLU A 1207 -16.76 10.86 -3.99
N ARG A 1208 -16.08 11.99 -4.18
CA ARG A 1208 -15.19 12.20 -5.33
C ARG A 1208 -14.07 11.17 -5.37
N ASP A 1209 -13.44 10.90 -4.25
CA ASP A 1209 -12.35 9.92 -4.14
C ASP A 1209 -12.84 8.50 -4.40
N ILE A 1210 -14.01 8.13 -3.85
CA ILE A 1210 -14.67 6.85 -4.13
C ILE A 1210 -14.99 6.74 -5.62
N LEU A 1211 -15.52 7.80 -6.24
CA LEU A 1211 -15.84 7.82 -7.67
C LEU A 1211 -14.57 7.67 -8.53
N ASN A 1212 -13.47 8.34 -8.18
CA ASN A 1212 -12.19 8.23 -8.88
C ASN A 1212 -11.58 6.81 -8.81
N LEU A 1213 -11.81 6.10 -7.71
CA LEU A 1213 -11.38 4.69 -7.57
C LEU A 1213 -12.26 3.73 -8.39
N LEU A 1214 -13.49 4.14 -8.72
CA LEU A 1214 -14.46 3.33 -9.46
C LEU A 1214 -14.48 3.62 -10.97
N SER A 1215 -14.18 4.85 -11.39
CA SER A 1215 -13.98 5.26 -12.80
C SER A 1215 -12.68 4.70 -13.33
#